data_AF-A0AAW1RMC7-F1
#
_entry.id   AF-A0AAW1RMC7-F1
#
_cell.length_a   1.000
_cell.length_b   1.000
_cell.length_c   1.000
_cell.angle_alpha   90.00
_cell.angle_beta   90.00
_cell.angle_gamma   90.00
#
_symmetry.space_group_name_H-M   'P 1'
#
loop_
_entity.id
_entity.type
_entity.pdbx_description
1 polymer ?
#
loop_
_entity_poly.entity_id
_entity_poly.type
_entity_poly.pdbx_seq_one_letter_code
_entity_poly.pdbx_strand_id
1 'polypeptide(L)'
;MLDGCMSSDAEQTLSARGLRSHVRNLPLTYVGAVHDAAKRPWSPADTDGNIILAVAENRLTSDVLHPMLRAAASQPLPSDAFSYPHPRGTPRLREAFAGYLESTFMKGVSVDPENLACLVGCGAILDVLFHSITAASEGVLIPAPFYPAFPNDLEARNEVLPVPIYLSEDVPLSEQLAAAVAKSAAQGVAIRALLITNPDNPTGKVYDPAAVMEMLLWCCEHGLHFVSDEIYANSVFGEAQFQSAAQLAASAPAQTQAAAANLCHVVFGLSKDWCANGLRVGCLHTRNTALLGIFDNLGYFASISTPTQASVAALLSDGEFVEAFVAENCRRMATTYAGLTAAADAAGIAYHPAAAAMFLWIDLRKELRAPQWQEERALWQQLVACGVVLTPGQDCLASEPGFFRVCWAAAALPALEQAIARISRQLQILRQDGATAAHGAILDPGPPCRLSRFKLHSQASAATRFVGTLPREFVAPRITTATQRRRTFAAQAAQGKVTQTVYMDIMEGSQPLGRIEIGLFGDDVPKTVDNFKVLATGEKGFGYKGSKFHRIIPQFMCQGGDFTAGNGTGGKSIYGNKFQDENFKFKHTGPGVLSMANAGPNTNGSQFFLCTVATPWLDDKHVVFGEVTSGMDVVSKIEATQTDRQDRPLKDITIADCGEV
;
A
#
# COMPACT_ATOMS: atom_id res chain seq x y z
N MET A 1 6.42 17.56 28.88
CA MET A 1 5.99 16.42 29.71
C MET A 1 4.59 16.01 29.24
N LEU A 2 4.49 15.38 28.08
CA LEU A 2 3.24 14.82 27.55
C LEU A 2 3.60 13.52 26.82
N ASP A 3 3.93 12.51 27.61
CA ASP A 3 3.91 11.10 27.22
C ASP A 3 2.66 10.48 27.85
N GLY A 4 1.89 9.69 27.10
CA GLY A 4 0.80 8.92 27.70
C GLY A 4 -0.36 8.52 26.79
N CYS A 5 -0.15 8.27 25.50
CA CYS A 5 -1.06 7.40 24.74
C CYS A 5 -0.53 5.98 24.93
N MET A 6 -1.14 5.19 25.82
CA MET A 6 -0.64 3.84 26.14
C MET A 6 -0.85 2.92 24.93
N SER A 7 0.25 2.60 24.25
CA SER A 7 0.36 1.50 23.28
C SER A 7 -0.19 0.21 23.90
N SER A 8 -0.84 -0.67 23.12
CA SER A 8 -1.30 -1.97 23.64
C SER A 8 -0.14 -2.73 24.29
N ASP A 9 -0.38 -3.62 25.28
CA ASP A 9 0.69 -4.39 25.95
C ASP A 9 1.63 -5.09 24.95
N ALA A 10 1.13 -5.47 23.77
CA ALA A 10 1.94 -6.00 22.67
C ALA A 10 2.75 -4.91 21.95
N GLU A 11 2.16 -3.77 21.60
CA GLU A 11 2.85 -2.63 20.99
C GLU A 11 3.91 -1.99 21.92
N GLN A 12 3.71 -2.02 23.25
CA GLN A 12 4.74 -1.57 24.21
C GLN A 12 5.98 -2.47 24.16
N THR A 13 5.83 -3.72 23.74
CA THR A 13 6.98 -4.63 23.56
C THR A 13 7.72 -4.40 22.24
N LEU A 14 7.09 -3.69 21.28
CA LEU A 14 7.72 -3.38 20.01
C LEU A 14 8.63 -2.15 20.16
N SER A 15 9.77 -2.18 19.47
CA SER A 15 10.58 -0.97 19.32
C SER A 15 9.78 0.13 18.60
N ALA A 16 10.17 1.39 18.77
CA ALA A 16 9.55 2.50 18.03
C ALA A 16 9.56 2.28 16.50
N ARG A 17 10.61 1.64 15.96
CA ARG A 17 10.65 1.20 14.55
C ARG A 17 9.60 0.15 14.24
N GLY A 18 9.50 -0.89 15.08
CA GLY A 18 8.50 -1.96 14.92
C GLY A 18 7.07 -1.42 14.99
N LEU A 19 6.80 -0.50 15.92
CA LEU A 19 5.49 0.14 16.06
C LEU A 19 5.16 1.02 14.84
N ARG A 20 6.12 1.81 14.35
CA ARG A 20 5.94 2.59 13.11
C ARG A 20 5.62 1.70 11.92
N SER A 21 6.35 0.59 11.76
CA SER A 21 6.08 -0.38 10.69
C SER A 21 4.76 -1.13 10.87
N HIS A 22 4.27 -1.28 12.10
CA HIS A 22 2.97 -1.87 12.40
C HIS A 22 1.81 -0.93 12.03
N VAL A 23 1.93 0.35 12.35
CA VAL A 23 0.90 1.37 12.10
C VAL A 23 0.92 1.88 10.66
N ARG A 24 2.05 1.73 9.95
CA ARG A 24 2.14 2.01 8.51
C ARG A 24 1.39 0.95 7.71
N ASN A 25 0.12 1.20 7.46
CA ASN A 25 -0.53 0.66 6.27
C ASN A 25 0.14 1.32 5.06
N LEU A 26 0.81 0.53 4.22
CA LEU A 26 1.22 0.97 2.87
C LEU A 26 -0.01 1.64 2.24
N PRO A 27 0.01 2.96 1.97
CA PRO A 27 -1.17 3.69 1.50
C PRO A 27 -1.42 3.41 0.01
N LEU A 28 -1.01 2.25 -0.49
CA LEU A 28 -1.23 1.80 -1.85
C LEU A 28 -2.68 1.38 -1.96
N THR A 29 -3.50 2.34 -2.40
CA THR A 29 -4.94 2.22 -2.35
C THR A 29 -5.49 1.11 -3.25
N TYR A 30 -4.67 0.62 -4.18
CA TYR A 30 -5.01 -0.45 -5.11
C TYR A 30 -4.71 -1.87 -4.61
N VAL A 31 -3.92 -2.06 -3.54
CA VAL A 31 -3.51 -3.41 -3.09
C VAL A 31 -4.71 -4.27 -2.69
N GLY A 32 -5.67 -3.69 -1.95
CA GLY A 32 -6.91 -4.38 -1.61
C GLY A 32 -7.70 -4.80 -2.85
N ALA A 33 -7.86 -3.89 -3.82
CA ALA A 33 -8.54 -4.18 -5.08
C ALA A 33 -7.84 -5.26 -5.91
N VAL A 34 -6.49 -5.32 -5.89
CA VAL A 34 -5.74 -6.40 -6.52
C VAL A 34 -6.07 -7.75 -5.88
N HIS A 35 -6.09 -7.83 -4.55
CA HIS A 35 -6.44 -9.07 -3.84
C HIS A 35 -7.88 -9.51 -4.11
N ASP A 36 -8.81 -8.57 -4.17
CA ASP A 36 -10.21 -8.88 -4.47
C ASP A 36 -10.40 -9.30 -5.92
N ALA A 37 -9.78 -8.60 -6.86
CA ALA A 37 -9.83 -8.93 -8.29
C ALA A 37 -9.26 -10.33 -8.57
N ALA A 38 -8.21 -10.73 -7.85
CA ALA A 38 -7.56 -12.03 -8.00
C ALA A 38 -8.45 -13.22 -7.64
N LYS A 39 -9.59 -13.01 -6.95
CA LYS A 39 -10.55 -14.07 -6.60
C LYS A 39 -11.34 -14.58 -7.82
N ARG A 40 -11.47 -13.77 -8.86
CA ARG A 40 -12.10 -14.15 -10.15
C ARG A 40 -11.33 -13.48 -11.28
N PRO A 41 -10.13 -13.99 -11.64
CA PRO A 41 -9.31 -13.38 -12.67
C PRO A 41 -9.93 -13.64 -14.05
N TRP A 42 -9.69 -12.71 -14.97
CA TRP A 42 -10.02 -12.88 -16.37
C TRP A 42 -9.31 -14.11 -16.96
N SER A 43 -10.01 -14.83 -17.84
CA SER A 43 -9.41 -15.85 -18.69
C SER A 43 -10.19 -15.96 -20.01
N PRO A 44 -9.65 -16.64 -21.04
CA PRO A 44 -10.42 -16.93 -22.25
C PRO A 44 -11.73 -17.71 -21.98
N ALA A 45 -11.81 -18.45 -20.87
CA ALA A 45 -13.00 -19.20 -20.46
C ALA A 45 -13.96 -18.38 -19.57
N ASP A 46 -13.45 -17.35 -18.89
CA ASP A 46 -14.23 -16.41 -18.07
C ASP A 46 -13.86 -14.97 -18.46
N THR A 47 -14.45 -14.53 -19.56
CA THR A 47 -14.17 -13.19 -20.12
C THR A 47 -14.82 -12.08 -19.29
N ASP A 48 -15.61 -12.38 -18.28
CA ASP A 48 -16.17 -11.41 -17.32
C ASP A 48 -15.30 -11.26 -16.07
N GLY A 49 -14.27 -12.10 -15.91
CA GLY A 49 -13.31 -12.00 -14.81
C GLY A 49 -12.56 -10.67 -14.79
N ASN A 50 -11.92 -10.38 -13.66
CA ASN A 50 -11.21 -9.12 -13.41
C ASN A 50 -9.84 -9.13 -14.10
N ILE A 51 -9.46 -7.97 -14.64
CA ILE A 51 -8.18 -7.77 -15.31
C ILE A 51 -7.31 -6.89 -14.41
N ILE A 52 -6.24 -7.47 -13.87
CA ILE A 52 -5.34 -6.82 -12.94
C ILE A 52 -4.17 -6.22 -13.72
N LEU A 53 -4.10 -4.90 -13.77
CA LEU A 53 -3.05 -4.14 -14.44
C LEU A 53 -2.40 -3.13 -13.49
N ALA A 54 -2.33 -3.47 -12.20
CA ALA A 54 -1.69 -2.63 -11.17
C ALA A 54 -0.35 -3.19 -10.66
N VAL A 55 -0.05 -4.46 -10.94
CA VAL A 55 1.17 -5.14 -10.48
C VAL A 55 2.19 -5.19 -11.62
N ALA A 56 3.36 -4.58 -11.40
CA ALA A 56 4.46 -4.57 -12.35
C ALA A 56 5.17 -5.93 -12.38
N GLU A 57 4.67 -6.84 -13.20
CA GLU A 57 5.22 -8.17 -13.45
C GLU A 57 5.35 -8.39 -14.96
N ASN A 58 6.46 -8.99 -15.38
CA ASN A 58 6.67 -9.42 -16.75
C ASN A 58 6.49 -10.93 -16.83
N ARG A 59 5.64 -11.39 -17.75
CA ARG A 59 5.47 -12.82 -18.07
C ARG A 59 5.67 -13.10 -19.55
N LEU A 60 5.98 -12.08 -20.37
CA LEU A 60 6.00 -12.17 -21.82
C LEU A 60 7.03 -13.18 -22.33
N THR A 61 8.12 -13.38 -21.62
CA THR A 61 9.22 -14.31 -21.99
C THR A 61 9.43 -15.43 -20.97
N SER A 62 8.44 -15.67 -20.11
CA SER A 62 8.52 -16.73 -19.09
C SER A 62 8.68 -18.14 -19.69
N ASP A 63 8.08 -18.39 -20.85
CA ASP A 63 8.23 -19.61 -21.65
C ASP A 63 9.67 -19.83 -22.15
N VAL A 64 10.43 -18.76 -22.38
CA VAL A 64 11.84 -18.80 -22.78
C VAL A 64 12.75 -18.99 -21.57
N LEU A 65 12.46 -18.27 -20.47
CA LEU A 65 13.27 -18.34 -19.26
C LEU A 65 13.17 -19.70 -18.55
N HIS A 66 11.95 -20.23 -18.36
CA HIS A 66 11.72 -21.37 -17.47
C HIS A 66 12.54 -22.62 -17.85
N PRO A 67 12.63 -23.03 -19.14
CA PRO A 67 13.45 -24.17 -19.53
C PRO A 67 14.94 -23.95 -19.23
N MET A 68 15.46 -22.74 -19.49
CA MET A 68 16.86 -22.40 -19.29
C MET A 68 17.22 -22.34 -17.81
N LEU A 69 16.37 -21.74 -16.98
CA LEU A 69 16.54 -21.75 -15.53
C LEU A 69 16.47 -23.17 -14.96
N ARG A 70 15.57 -24.02 -15.46
CA ARG A 70 15.50 -25.44 -15.07
C ARG A 70 16.79 -26.18 -15.43
N ALA A 71 17.31 -25.96 -16.64
CA ALA A 71 18.56 -26.57 -17.08
C ALA A 71 19.72 -26.13 -16.19
N ALA A 72 19.84 -24.82 -15.92
CA ALA A 72 20.84 -24.26 -15.01
C ALA A 72 20.70 -24.80 -13.57
N ALA A 73 19.47 -24.95 -13.06
CA ALA A 73 19.20 -25.51 -11.74
C ALA A 73 19.45 -27.02 -11.64
N SER A 74 19.50 -27.72 -12.78
CA SER A 74 19.78 -29.16 -12.83
C SER A 74 21.28 -29.48 -12.94
N GLN A 75 22.13 -28.46 -13.12
CA GLN A 75 23.57 -28.65 -13.13
C GLN A 75 24.08 -29.08 -11.74
N PRO A 76 25.16 -29.89 -11.66
CA PRO A 76 25.80 -30.20 -10.39
C PRO A 76 26.16 -28.92 -9.64
N LEU A 77 25.63 -28.79 -8.42
CA LEU A 77 25.97 -27.67 -7.55
C LEU A 77 27.46 -27.75 -7.19
N PRO A 78 28.18 -26.61 -7.13
CA PRO A 78 29.56 -26.62 -6.65
C PRO A 78 29.61 -27.07 -5.20
N SER A 79 30.78 -27.54 -4.75
CA SER A 79 30.98 -28.06 -3.39
C SER A 79 30.69 -27.04 -2.29
N ASP A 80 30.76 -25.74 -2.60
CA ASP A 80 30.47 -24.63 -1.70
C ASP A 80 29.01 -24.16 -1.75
N ALA A 81 28.14 -24.78 -2.56
CA ALA A 81 26.73 -24.39 -2.70
C ALA A 81 25.88 -24.55 -1.43
N PHE A 82 26.40 -25.22 -0.40
CA PHE A 82 25.73 -25.34 0.91
C PHE A 82 26.50 -24.63 2.02
N SER A 83 27.54 -23.88 1.66
CA SER A 83 28.32 -23.04 2.56
C SER A 83 27.78 -21.62 2.59
N TYR A 84 28.12 -20.88 3.65
CA TYR A 84 27.85 -19.44 3.69
C TYR A 84 28.59 -18.74 2.54
N PRO A 85 27.88 -17.96 1.71
CA PRO A 85 28.55 -17.20 0.67
C PRO A 85 29.28 -16.01 1.29
N HIS A 86 30.15 -15.39 0.50
CA HIS A 86 30.59 -14.03 0.79
C HIS A 86 29.35 -13.11 0.94
N PRO A 87 29.30 -12.17 1.91
CA PRO A 87 28.10 -11.37 2.19
C PRO A 87 27.57 -10.54 1.01
N ARG A 88 28.45 -10.19 0.06
CA ARG A 88 28.12 -9.55 -1.23
C ARG A 88 27.69 -10.51 -2.35
N GLY A 89 27.56 -11.80 -2.07
CA GLY A 89 27.36 -12.86 -3.06
C GLY A 89 28.65 -13.57 -3.46
N THR A 90 28.50 -14.81 -3.91
CA THR A 90 29.61 -15.67 -4.37
C THR A 90 30.42 -15.01 -5.48
N PRO A 91 31.75 -15.24 -5.55
CA PRO A 91 32.58 -14.71 -6.64
C PRO A 91 32.00 -15.05 -8.02
N ARG A 92 31.58 -16.31 -8.22
CA ARG A 92 30.99 -16.76 -9.48
C ARG A 92 29.71 -16.01 -9.87
N LEU A 93 28.86 -15.65 -8.90
CA LEU A 93 27.67 -14.83 -9.19
C LEU A 93 28.06 -13.41 -9.60
N ARG A 94 29.03 -12.80 -8.90
CA ARG A 94 29.50 -11.44 -9.21
C ARG A 94 30.20 -11.40 -10.56
N GLU A 95 31.00 -12.40 -10.90
CA GLU A 95 31.63 -12.57 -12.22
C GLU A 95 30.58 -12.69 -13.33
N ALA A 96 29.56 -13.53 -13.13
CA ALA A 96 28.47 -13.68 -14.10
C ALA A 96 27.67 -12.39 -14.28
N PHE A 97 27.39 -11.65 -13.19
CA PHE A 97 26.76 -10.33 -13.28
C PHE A 97 27.64 -9.31 -13.98
N ALA A 98 28.95 -9.28 -13.72
CA ALA A 98 29.86 -8.37 -14.41
C ALA A 98 29.80 -8.58 -15.93
N GLY A 99 30.00 -9.82 -16.41
CA GLY A 99 29.92 -10.13 -17.84
C GLY A 99 28.53 -9.85 -18.44
N TYR A 100 27.46 -10.13 -17.70
CA TYR A 100 26.09 -9.79 -18.10
C TYR A 100 25.89 -8.28 -18.26
N LEU A 101 26.33 -7.46 -17.30
CA LEU A 101 26.18 -6.01 -17.35
C LEU A 101 26.96 -5.42 -18.53
N GLU A 102 28.22 -5.84 -18.71
CA GLU A 102 29.07 -5.42 -19.83
C GLU A 102 28.48 -5.76 -21.20
N SER A 103 27.87 -6.94 -21.34
CA SER A 103 27.29 -7.41 -22.61
C SER A 103 25.91 -6.82 -22.91
N THR A 104 25.21 -6.28 -21.91
CA THR A 104 23.85 -5.77 -22.06
C THR A 104 23.76 -4.24 -22.03
N PHE A 105 23.46 -3.65 -20.89
CA PHE A 105 23.11 -2.23 -20.78
C PHE A 105 24.24 -1.35 -20.22
N MET A 106 25.38 -1.94 -19.83
CA MET A 106 26.61 -1.22 -19.48
C MET A 106 27.71 -1.38 -20.55
N LYS A 107 27.33 -1.56 -21.82
CA LYS A 107 28.27 -1.73 -22.94
C LYS A 107 29.35 -0.65 -22.96
N GLY A 108 30.61 -1.07 -23.05
CA GLY A 108 31.77 -0.18 -23.07
C GLY A 108 32.26 0.28 -21.69
N VAL A 109 31.63 -0.14 -20.60
CA VAL A 109 32.17 -0.02 -19.24
C VAL A 109 32.79 -1.35 -18.85
N SER A 110 34.00 -1.33 -18.27
CA SER A 110 34.54 -2.52 -17.62
C SER A 110 34.00 -2.60 -16.20
N VAL A 111 33.32 -3.69 -15.88
CA VAL A 111 32.69 -3.95 -14.59
C VAL A 111 33.56 -4.92 -13.81
N ASP A 112 34.28 -4.40 -12.82
CA ASP A 112 35.01 -5.24 -11.88
C ASP A 112 34.01 -5.98 -10.96
N PRO A 113 34.02 -7.32 -10.89
CA PRO A 113 33.17 -8.08 -9.96
C PRO A 113 33.33 -7.67 -8.50
N GLU A 114 34.49 -7.12 -8.09
CA GLU A 114 34.72 -6.58 -6.75
C GLU A 114 33.97 -5.27 -6.49
N ASN A 115 33.45 -4.61 -7.51
CA ASN A 115 32.56 -3.45 -7.38
C ASN A 115 31.07 -3.82 -7.28
N LEU A 116 30.76 -5.12 -7.17
CA LEU A 116 29.40 -5.63 -7.12
C LEU A 116 28.98 -6.13 -5.74
N ALA A 117 27.70 -5.94 -5.42
CA ALA A 117 27.03 -6.60 -4.29
C ALA A 117 25.67 -7.17 -4.71
N CYS A 118 25.51 -8.49 -4.59
CA CYS A 118 24.31 -9.22 -4.98
C CYS A 118 23.51 -9.66 -3.75
N LEU A 119 22.32 -9.08 -3.56
CA LEU A 119 21.44 -9.33 -2.41
C LEU A 119 20.03 -9.74 -2.86
N VAL A 120 19.14 -10.03 -1.90
CA VAL A 120 17.76 -10.52 -2.12
C VAL A 120 16.80 -9.51 -2.80
N GLY A 121 17.12 -9.13 -4.03
CA GLY A 121 16.39 -8.16 -4.85
C GLY A 121 16.80 -6.71 -4.60
N CYS A 122 16.39 -5.82 -5.51
CA CYS A 122 16.71 -4.38 -5.47
C CYS A 122 16.22 -3.70 -4.18
N GLY A 123 15.07 -4.11 -3.63
CA GLY A 123 14.57 -3.54 -2.38
C GLY A 123 15.54 -3.72 -1.20
N ALA A 124 16.20 -4.88 -1.09
CA ALA A 124 17.21 -5.11 -0.05
C ALA A 124 18.49 -4.30 -0.30
N ILE A 125 18.84 -4.11 -1.57
CA ILE A 125 19.98 -3.27 -1.96
C ILE A 125 19.71 -1.81 -1.60
N LEU A 126 18.55 -1.27 -1.98
CA LEU A 126 18.17 0.10 -1.66
C LEU A 126 18.09 0.29 -0.14
N ASP A 127 17.54 -0.68 0.60
CA ASP A 127 17.49 -0.64 2.06
C ASP A 127 18.89 -0.51 2.68
N VAL A 128 19.84 -1.39 2.30
CA VAL A 128 21.23 -1.34 2.80
C VAL A 128 21.95 -0.08 2.31
N LEU A 129 21.74 0.32 1.06
CA LEU A 129 22.36 1.51 0.46
C LEU A 129 21.95 2.78 1.22
N PHE A 130 20.64 3.01 1.38
CA PHE A 130 20.14 4.19 2.07
C PHE A 130 20.42 4.15 3.57
N HIS A 131 20.43 2.96 4.19
CA HIS A 131 20.97 2.81 5.56
C HIS A 131 22.41 3.32 5.69
N SER A 132 23.21 3.19 4.64
CA SER A 132 24.65 3.48 4.65
C SER A 132 24.97 4.94 4.32
N ILE A 133 24.18 5.58 3.44
CA ILE A 133 24.49 6.92 2.91
C ILE A 133 23.62 8.04 3.49
N THR A 134 22.71 7.71 4.41
CA THR A 134 21.81 8.67 5.04
C THR A 134 21.64 8.38 6.54
N ALA A 135 21.21 9.39 7.29
CA ALA A 135 20.73 9.27 8.65
C ALA A 135 19.20 9.43 8.73
N ALA A 136 18.62 9.01 9.86
CA ALA A 136 17.20 9.20 10.13
C ALA A 136 16.79 10.68 10.00
N SER A 137 15.65 10.94 9.38
CA SER A 137 15.10 12.27 9.04
C SER A 137 15.87 13.06 7.97
N GLU A 138 16.93 12.51 7.37
CA GLU A 138 17.50 13.07 6.15
C GLU A 138 16.66 12.71 4.93
N GLY A 139 16.83 13.45 3.84
CA GLY A 139 16.00 13.35 2.64
C GLY A 139 16.73 12.87 1.40
N VAL A 140 15.96 12.27 0.50
CA VAL A 140 16.38 11.84 -0.84
C VAL A 140 15.48 12.51 -1.86
N LEU A 141 16.05 13.28 -2.79
CA LEU A 141 15.29 13.84 -3.91
C LEU A 141 14.90 12.72 -4.88
N ILE A 142 13.66 12.74 -5.38
CA ILE A 142 13.16 11.76 -6.35
C ILE A 142 12.31 12.49 -7.39
N PRO A 143 12.65 12.46 -8.69
CA PRO A 143 11.78 12.98 -9.74
C PRO A 143 10.41 12.29 -9.69
N ALA A 144 9.34 13.08 -9.64
CA ALA A 144 7.96 12.61 -9.58
C ALA A 144 7.27 12.75 -10.95
N PRO A 145 6.29 11.87 -11.28
CA PRO A 145 5.83 10.72 -10.49
C PRO A 145 6.89 9.61 -10.39
N PHE A 146 6.82 8.79 -9.33
CA PHE A 146 7.80 7.72 -9.10
C PHE A 146 7.17 6.43 -8.57
N TYR A 147 8.00 5.40 -8.42
CA TYR A 147 7.62 4.09 -7.92
C TYR A 147 6.92 4.20 -6.54
N PRO A 148 5.66 3.75 -6.42
CA PRO A 148 4.82 4.09 -5.28
C PRO A 148 5.28 3.46 -3.94
N ALA A 149 6.21 2.49 -3.96
CA ALA A 149 6.74 1.90 -2.74
C ALA A 149 8.04 2.56 -2.22
N PHE A 150 8.66 3.51 -2.94
CA PHE A 150 9.83 4.21 -2.41
C PHE A 150 9.61 4.85 -1.03
N PRO A 151 8.45 5.47 -0.72
CA PRO A 151 8.20 5.96 0.63
C PRO A 151 8.21 4.88 1.71
N ASN A 152 7.84 3.65 1.35
CA ASN A 152 7.98 2.52 2.27
C ASN A 152 9.45 2.08 2.37
N ASP A 153 10.09 1.87 1.24
CA ASP A 153 11.45 1.31 1.15
C ASP A 153 12.48 2.22 1.83
N LEU A 154 12.26 3.54 1.81
CA LEU A 154 13.12 4.54 2.45
C LEU A 154 12.79 4.78 3.93
N GLU A 155 11.52 5.01 4.26
CA GLU A 155 11.17 5.46 5.62
C GLU A 155 10.98 4.30 6.61
N ALA A 156 10.50 3.12 6.17
CA ALA A 156 10.00 2.10 7.10
C ALA A 156 11.10 1.59 8.05
N ARG A 157 12.31 1.36 7.52
CA ARG A 157 13.46 0.93 8.31
C ARG A 157 14.46 2.05 8.57
N ASN A 158 14.74 2.87 7.56
CA ASN A 158 15.82 3.85 7.62
C ASN A 158 15.36 5.24 8.09
N GLU A 159 14.05 5.49 8.18
CA GLU A 159 13.47 6.78 8.57
C GLU A 159 13.93 7.93 7.63
N VAL A 160 14.20 7.60 6.37
CA VAL A 160 14.68 8.52 5.33
C VAL A 160 13.50 9.09 4.56
N LEU A 161 13.44 10.41 4.41
CA LEU A 161 12.31 11.11 3.80
C LEU A 161 12.43 11.12 2.26
N PRO A 162 11.47 10.54 1.52
CA PRO A 162 11.36 10.76 0.08
C PRO A 162 10.91 12.20 -0.18
N VAL A 163 11.65 12.92 -1.00
CA VAL A 163 11.34 14.31 -1.36
C VAL A 163 11.03 14.38 -2.86
N PRO A 164 9.75 14.47 -3.25
CA PRO A 164 9.37 14.57 -4.66
C PRO A 164 9.87 15.89 -5.28
N ILE A 165 10.43 15.80 -6.47
CA ILE A 165 10.73 16.95 -7.34
C ILE A 165 9.94 16.83 -8.64
N TYR A 166 9.20 17.87 -9.01
CA TYR A 166 8.40 17.90 -10.23
C TYR A 166 9.16 18.67 -11.29
N LEU A 167 9.88 17.94 -12.14
CA LEU A 167 10.75 18.54 -13.14
C LEU A 167 9.93 19.16 -14.27
N SER A 168 10.30 20.36 -14.68
CA SER A 168 9.81 21.05 -15.88
C SER A 168 10.94 21.18 -16.91
N GLU A 169 10.58 21.19 -18.20
CA GLU A 169 11.50 21.50 -19.29
C GLU A 169 11.75 23.01 -19.42
N ASP A 170 10.90 23.85 -18.82
CA ASP A 170 10.98 25.32 -18.94
C ASP A 170 12.05 25.96 -18.03
N VAL A 171 12.55 25.21 -17.04
CA VAL A 171 13.49 25.69 -16.02
C VAL A 171 14.75 24.83 -16.08
N PRO A 172 15.96 25.40 -16.00
CA PRO A 172 17.18 24.60 -15.94
C PRO A 172 17.15 23.59 -14.80
N LEU A 173 17.57 22.35 -15.07
CA LEU A 173 17.50 21.26 -14.11
C LEU A 173 18.31 21.55 -12.85
N SER A 174 19.52 22.07 -13.00
CA SER A 174 20.36 22.55 -11.87
C SER A 174 19.65 23.56 -10.96
N GLU A 175 18.86 24.49 -11.50
CA GLU A 175 18.09 25.46 -10.70
C GLU A 175 16.95 24.78 -9.94
N GLN A 176 16.26 23.83 -10.58
CA GLN A 176 15.19 23.05 -9.95
C GLN A 176 15.72 22.20 -8.79
N LEU A 177 16.87 21.55 -8.98
CA LEU A 177 17.55 20.75 -7.95
C LEU A 177 18.00 21.64 -6.77
N ALA A 178 18.63 22.79 -7.05
CA ALA A 178 19.04 23.73 -6.02
C ALA A 178 17.84 24.27 -5.21
N ALA A 179 16.73 24.62 -5.90
CA ALA A 179 15.51 25.07 -5.26
C ALA A 179 14.90 23.97 -4.36
N ALA A 180 14.91 22.71 -4.80
CA ALA A 180 14.41 21.59 -4.01
C ALA A 180 15.25 21.35 -2.75
N VAL A 181 16.58 21.44 -2.84
CA VAL A 181 17.47 21.34 -1.67
C VAL A 181 17.25 22.50 -0.71
N ALA A 182 17.18 23.74 -1.21
CA ALA A 182 16.96 24.92 -0.37
C ALA A 182 15.60 24.86 0.35
N LYS A 183 14.54 24.42 -0.35
CA LYS A 183 13.21 24.21 0.22
C LYS A 183 13.22 23.14 1.31
N SER A 184 13.93 22.03 1.11
CA SER A 184 14.07 20.95 2.09
C SER A 184 14.84 21.42 3.33
N ALA A 185 15.95 22.14 3.13
CA ALA A 185 16.73 22.71 4.21
C ALA A 185 15.92 23.69 5.06
N ALA A 186 15.08 24.53 4.44
CA ALA A 186 14.16 25.42 5.16
C ALA A 186 13.10 24.68 6.01
N GLN A 187 12.85 23.40 5.68
CA GLN A 187 11.98 22.50 6.44
C GLN A 187 12.77 21.61 7.43
N GLY A 188 14.07 21.87 7.62
CA GLY A 188 14.92 21.09 8.51
C GLY A 188 15.32 19.71 7.98
N VAL A 189 15.15 19.46 6.68
CA VAL A 189 15.49 18.19 6.02
C VAL A 189 16.77 18.38 5.20
N ALA A 190 17.86 17.72 5.62
CA ALA A 190 19.10 17.70 4.87
C ALA A 190 19.03 16.65 3.74
N ILE A 191 19.26 17.07 2.50
CA ILE A 191 19.29 16.17 1.34
C ILE A 191 20.66 15.49 1.25
N ARG A 192 20.67 14.17 1.02
CA ARG A 192 21.89 13.37 0.86
C ARG A 192 22.06 12.69 -0.48
N ALA A 193 20.96 12.44 -1.18
CA ALA A 193 21.00 11.74 -2.45
C ALA A 193 19.92 12.25 -3.40
N LEU A 194 20.17 12.04 -4.69
CA LEU A 194 19.18 12.04 -5.76
C LEU A 194 19.00 10.59 -6.21
N LEU A 195 17.77 10.09 -6.15
CA LEU A 195 17.37 8.79 -6.64
C LEU A 195 16.53 8.96 -7.90
N ILE A 196 16.94 8.33 -9.00
CA ILE A 196 16.14 8.22 -10.22
C ILE A 196 15.79 6.76 -10.49
N THR A 197 14.71 6.53 -11.23
CA THR A 197 14.43 5.25 -11.87
C THR A 197 14.56 5.45 -13.37
N ASN A 198 15.49 4.76 -14.01
CA ASN A 198 15.73 4.90 -15.44
C ASN A 198 15.94 3.52 -16.08
N PRO A 199 15.05 3.05 -16.97
CA PRO A 199 13.79 3.66 -17.38
C PRO A 199 12.76 3.88 -16.25
N ASP A 200 11.91 4.89 -16.41
CA ASP A 200 11.03 5.41 -15.38
C ASP A 200 9.83 4.51 -15.04
N ASN A 201 9.51 4.46 -13.75
CA ASN A 201 8.27 3.94 -13.21
C ASN A 201 7.59 5.06 -12.43
N PRO A 202 6.43 5.57 -12.87
CA PRO A 202 5.38 4.83 -13.59
C PRO A 202 5.26 5.07 -15.09
N THR A 203 6.08 5.94 -15.71
CA THR A 203 5.77 6.44 -17.05
C THR A 203 6.26 5.56 -18.19
N GLY A 204 7.27 4.71 -17.95
CA GLY A 204 7.95 3.95 -19.00
C GLY A 204 8.80 4.82 -19.92
N LYS A 205 9.08 6.07 -19.53
CA LYS A 205 10.01 6.96 -20.24
C LYS A 205 11.45 6.54 -19.99
N VAL A 206 12.30 6.75 -20.98
CA VAL A 206 13.76 6.68 -20.83
C VAL A 206 14.24 8.11 -20.67
N TYR A 207 15.06 8.38 -19.64
CA TYR A 207 15.64 9.71 -19.48
C TYR A 207 16.64 10.00 -20.61
N ASP A 208 16.68 11.25 -21.06
CA ASP A 208 17.74 11.72 -21.96
C ASP A 208 19.11 11.54 -21.26
N PRO A 209 20.09 10.87 -21.89
CA PRO A 209 21.43 10.71 -21.32
C PRO A 209 22.09 12.02 -20.88
N ALA A 210 21.83 13.14 -21.58
CA ALA A 210 22.34 14.46 -21.21
C ALA A 210 21.73 14.96 -19.89
N ALA A 211 20.43 14.71 -19.68
CA ALA A 211 19.77 15.05 -18.42
C ALA A 211 20.30 14.20 -17.25
N VAL A 212 20.50 12.89 -17.48
CA VAL A 212 21.10 12.00 -16.46
C VAL A 212 22.54 12.43 -16.13
N MET A 213 23.33 12.82 -17.14
CA MET A 213 24.67 13.38 -16.93
C MET A 213 24.62 14.67 -16.12
N GLU A 214 23.72 15.60 -16.45
CA GLU A 214 23.57 16.86 -15.69
C GLU A 214 23.23 16.57 -14.21
N MET A 215 22.29 15.66 -13.93
CA MET A 215 21.95 15.24 -12.57
C MET A 215 23.16 14.64 -11.83
N LEU A 216 23.90 13.75 -12.48
CA LEU A 216 25.09 13.12 -11.92
C LEU A 216 26.17 14.16 -11.58
N LEU A 217 26.51 15.04 -12.52
CA LEU A 217 27.54 16.06 -12.33
C LEU A 217 27.13 17.04 -11.24
N TRP A 218 25.86 17.46 -11.22
CA TRP A 218 25.32 18.31 -10.17
C TRP A 218 25.44 17.65 -8.79
N CYS A 219 25.11 16.36 -8.68
CA CYS A 219 25.30 15.60 -7.43
C CYS A 219 26.77 15.57 -7.01
N CYS A 220 27.68 15.35 -7.95
CA CYS A 220 29.12 15.34 -7.68
C CYS A 220 29.63 16.69 -7.17
N GLU A 221 29.20 17.80 -7.78
CA GLU A 221 29.57 19.16 -7.36
C GLU A 221 29.08 19.51 -5.95
N HIS A 222 27.95 18.94 -5.54
CA HIS A 222 27.33 19.21 -4.24
C HIS A 222 27.64 18.14 -3.18
N GLY A 223 28.44 17.12 -3.52
CA GLY A 223 28.77 16.02 -2.61
C GLY A 223 27.56 15.17 -2.22
N LEU A 224 26.59 15.02 -3.13
CA LEU A 224 25.40 14.19 -2.96
C LEU A 224 25.58 12.86 -3.69
N HIS A 225 25.01 11.80 -3.14
CA HIS A 225 24.98 10.51 -3.82
C HIS A 225 23.99 10.55 -4.99
N PHE A 226 24.36 9.94 -6.11
CA PHE A 226 23.50 9.73 -7.27
C PHE A 226 23.17 8.25 -7.40
N VAL A 227 21.91 7.89 -7.16
CA VAL A 227 21.42 6.52 -7.21
C VAL A 227 20.53 6.36 -8.44
N SER A 228 20.94 5.48 -9.36
CA SER A 228 20.18 5.12 -10.55
C SER A 228 19.60 3.71 -10.36
N ASP A 229 18.29 3.61 -10.16
CA ASP A 229 17.56 2.35 -10.22
C ASP A 229 17.29 2.00 -11.68
N GLU A 230 18.08 1.09 -12.22
CA GLU A 230 18.10 0.66 -13.62
C GLU A 230 17.45 -0.72 -13.79
N ILE A 231 16.57 -1.12 -12.88
CA ILE A 231 15.88 -2.42 -12.91
C ILE A 231 15.11 -2.72 -14.22
N TYR A 232 14.86 -1.71 -15.05
CA TYR A 232 14.17 -1.81 -16.35
C TYR A 232 15.12 -1.65 -17.56
N ALA A 233 16.45 -1.63 -17.38
CA ALA A 233 17.39 -1.28 -18.44
C ALA A 233 17.32 -2.18 -19.69
N ASN A 234 16.94 -3.45 -19.55
CA ASN A 234 16.79 -4.41 -20.66
C ASN A 234 15.32 -4.58 -21.11
N SER A 235 14.48 -3.61 -20.81
CA SER A 235 13.09 -3.54 -21.28
C SER A 235 12.83 -2.35 -22.20
N VAL A 236 13.89 -1.74 -22.74
CA VAL A 236 13.80 -0.63 -23.69
C VAL A 236 13.35 -1.17 -25.04
N PHE A 237 12.30 -0.58 -25.59
CA PHE A 237 11.73 -0.93 -26.90
C PHE A 237 11.52 0.32 -27.75
N GLY A 238 11.55 0.15 -29.07
CA GLY A 238 11.49 1.28 -30.01
C GLY A 238 12.86 1.96 -30.20
N GLU A 239 12.86 3.28 -30.36
CA GLU A 239 14.05 4.05 -30.77
C GLU A 239 14.75 4.81 -29.63
N ALA A 240 14.25 4.71 -28.39
CA ALA A 240 14.85 5.44 -27.28
C ALA A 240 16.28 4.99 -26.98
N GLN A 241 17.14 5.96 -26.71
CA GLN A 241 18.55 5.73 -26.37
C GLN A 241 18.70 5.67 -24.85
N PHE A 242 18.71 4.45 -24.31
CA PHE A 242 19.07 4.24 -22.92
C PHE A 242 20.59 4.23 -22.76
N GLN A 243 21.09 4.97 -21.77
CA GLN A 243 22.48 4.92 -21.33
C GLN A 243 22.50 4.79 -19.80
N SER A 244 23.24 3.80 -19.30
CA SER A 244 23.41 3.58 -17.87
C SER A 244 24.17 4.74 -17.22
N ALA A 245 23.80 5.08 -15.99
CA ALA A 245 24.55 5.99 -15.15
C ALA A 245 26.01 5.52 -14.93
N ALA A 246 26.29 4.21 -14.99
CA ALA A 246 27.66 3.70 -14.96
C ALA A 246 28.46 4.12 -16.19
N GLN A 247 27.84 4.10 -17.38
CA GLN A 247 28.48 4.58 -18.62
C GLN A 247 28.72 6.08 -18.57
N LEU A 248 27.76 6.85 -18.06
CA LEU A 248 27.88 8.30 -17.88
C LEU A 248 28.94 8.67 -16.84
N ALA A 249 28.99 7.96 -15.71
CA ALA A 249 30.05 8.15 -14.72
C ALA A 249 31.43 7.81 -15.26
N ALA A 250 31.55 6.82 -16.15
CA ALA A 250 32.80 6.49 -16.82
C ALA A 250 33.24 7.56 -17.84
N SER A 251 32.30 8.26 -18.46
CA SER A 251 32.56 9.34 -19.44
C SER A 251 32.53 10.75 -18.85
N ALA A 252 32.40 10.89 -17.52
CA ALA A 252 32.38 12.18 -16.85
C ALA A 252 33.66 12.99 -17.13
N PRO A 253 33.63 14.33 -17.01
CA PRO A 253 34.83 15.15 -17.15
C PRO A 253 35.91 14.74 -16.14
N ALA A 254 37.18 14.85 -16.53
CA ALA A 254 38.31 14.41 -15.71
C ALA A 254 38.32 14.99 -14.28
N GLN A 255 37.82 16.22 -14.12
CA GLN A 255 37.70 16.91 -12.83
C GLN A 255 36.66 16.26 -11.90
N THR A 256 35.62 15.66 -12.47
CA THR A 256 34.49 15.07 -11.74
C THR A 256 34.57 13.55 -11.66
N GLN A 257 35.46 12.92 -12.44
CA GLN A 257 35.62 11.45 -12.50
C GLN A 257 35.77 10.78 -11.13
N ALA A 258 36.58 11.36 -10.23
CA ALA A 258 36.80 10.82 -8.89
C ALA A 258 35.56 10.94 -8.00
N ALA A 259 34.80 12.03 -8.12
CA ALA A 259 33.54 12.21 -7.41
C ALA A 259 32.48 11.24 -7.95
N ALA A 260 32.34 11.15 -9.28
CA ALA A 260 31.42 10.24 -9.95
C ALA A 260 31.67 8.78 -9.56
N ALA A 261 32.93 8.35 -9.47
CA ALA A 261 33.26 7.00 -9.00
C ALA A 261 32.78 6.72 -7.56
N ASN A 262 32.81 7.72 -6.66
CA ASN A 262 32.45 7.53 -5.27
C ASN A 262 30.96 7.78 -4.96
N LEU A 263 30.28 8.54 -5.81
CA LEU A 263 28.91 9.01 -5.56
C LEU A 263 27.88 8.38 -6.50
N CYS A 264 28.28 7.79 -7.64
CA CYS A 264 27.36 7.12 -8.55
C CYS A 264 27.14 5.65 -8.15
N HIS A 265 25.88 5.26 -7.99
CA HIS A 265 25.46 3.92 -7.61
C HIS A 265 24.38 3.43 -8.56
N VAL A 266 24.57 2.27 -9.17
CA VAL A 266 23.58 1.67 -10.07
C VAL A 266 22.97 0.44 -9.44
N VAL A 267 21.65 0.38 -9.38
CA VAL A 267 20.89 -0.75 -8.84
C VAL A 267 20.18 -1.45 -9.99
N PHE A 268 20.32 -2.78 -10.05
CA PHE A 268 19.68 -3.62 -11.05
C PHE A 268 19.14 -4.91 -10.40
N GLY A 269 18.24 -5.62 -11.08
CA GLY A 269 17.83 -6.95 -10.64
C GLY A 269 17.00 -7.71 -11.67
N LEU A 270 16.89 -9.02 -11.46
CA LEU A 270 16.21 -9.93 -12.40
C LEU A 270 14.68 -9.94 -12.23
N SER A 271 14.13 -9.06 -11.39
CA SER A 271 12.71 -9.12 -11.05
C SER A 271 11.78 -8.69 -12.19
N LYS A 272 12.27 -7.88 -13.13
CA LYS A 272 11.45 -7.21 -14.14
C LYS A 272 11.77 -7.74 -15.53
N ASP A 273 12.92 -7.38 -16.08
CA ASP A 273 13.31 -7.73 -17.45
C ASP A 273 13.41 -9.25 -17.67
N TRP A 274 13.71 -9.99 -16.60
CA TRP A 274 13.92 -11.43 -16.62
C TRP A 274 12.72 -12.26 -16.20
N CYS A 275 11.53 -11.68 -15.96
CA CYS A 275 10.37 -12.44 -15.46
C CYS A 275 10.65 -13.23 -14.14
N ALA A 276 11.65 -12.84 -13.35
CA ALA A 276 12.17 -13.65 -12.23
C ALA A 276 12.03 -12.95 -10.87
N ASN A 277 10.92 -12.24 -10.65
CA ASN A 277 10.60 -11.57 -9.38
C ASN A 277 10.66 -12.51 -8.17
N GLY A 278 10.25 -13.78 -8.34
CA GLY A 278 10.29 -14.80 -7.29
C GLY A 278 11.68 -15.29 -6.88
N LEU A 279 12.71 -15.13 -7.72
CA LEU A 279 14.08 -15.55 -7.39
C LEU A 279 14.78 -14.62 -6.40
N ARG A 280 14.26 -13.40 -6.24
CA ARG A 280 14.81 -12.38 -5.34
C ARG A 280 16.29 -12.11 -5.61
N VAL A 281 16.66 -11.77 -6.84
CA VAL A 281 18.06 -11.44 -7.20
C VAL A 281 18.16 -9.98 -7.61
N GLY A 282 19.01 -9.24 -6.89
CA GLY A 282 19.42 -7.87 -7.25
C GLY A 282 20.94 -7.75 -7.25
N CYS A 283 21.45 -6.73 -7.91
CA CYS A 283 22.86 -6.37 -7.97
C CYS A 283 23.03 -4.86 -7.82
N LEU A 284 23.94 -4.44 -6.93
CA LEU A 284 24.46 -3.09 -6.83
C LEU A 284 25.79 -3.04 -7.57
N HIS A 285 25.97 -2.03 -8.42
CA HIS A 285 27.28 -1.62 -8.92
C HIS A 285 27.66 -0.27 -8.28
N THR A 286 28.79 -0.25 -7.57
CA THR A 286 29.36 0.96 -6.98
C THR A 286 30.88 0.86 -6.94
N ARG A 287 31.59 1.97 -7.22
CA ARG A 287 33.05 2.03 -7.11
C ARG A 287 33.51 2.64 -5.78
N ASN A 288 32.56 2.94 -4.88
CA ASN A 288 32.86 3.39 -3.53
C ASN A 288 33.26 2.20 -2.66
N THR A 289 34.56 2.05 -2.40
CA THR A 289 35.11 0.91 -1.65
C THR A 289 34.70 0.88 -0.19
N ALA A 290 34.50 2.05 0.43
CA ALA A 290 33.99 2.11 1.80
C ALA A 290 32.55 1.59 1.88
N LEU A 291 31.70 1.94 0.91
CA LEU A 291 30.34 1.42 0.80
C LEU A 291 30.33 -0.08 0.57
N LEU A 292 31.21 -0.62 -0.29
CA LEU A 292 31.35 -2.07 -0.47
C LEU A 292 31.75 -2.78 0.84
N GLY A 293 32.65 -2.18 1.63
CA GLY A 293 32.97 -2.65 2.97
C GLY A 293 31.79 -2.64 3.94
N ILE A 294 30.82 -1.74 3.78
CA ILE A 294 29.57 -1.77 4.55
C ILE A 294 28.68 -2.94 4.08
N PHE A 295 28.60 -3.18 2.77
CA PHE A 295 27.87 -4.33 2.21
C PHE A 295 28.50 -5.68 2.62
N ASP A 296 29.81 -5.73 2.89
CA ASP A 296 30.45 -6.91 3.49
C ASP A 296 29.91 -7.23 4.89
N ASN A 297 29.41 -6.22 5.61
CA ASN A 297 28.88 -6.41 6.97
C ASN A 297 27.36 -6.59 6.98
N LEU A 298 26.64 -5.80 6.19
CA LEU A 298 25.17 -5.78 6.21
C LEU A 298 24.53 -6.75 5.21
N GLY A 299 25.26 -7.13 4.14
CA GLY A 299 24.77 -8.05 3.12
C GLY A 299 24.45 -9.45 3.66
N TYR A 300 25.05 -9.83 4.79
CA TYR A 300 24.75 -11.08 5.49
C TYR A 300 23.25 -11.26 5.79
N PHE A 301 22.55 -10.19 6.18
CA PHE A 301 21.11 -10.24 6.50
C PHE A 301 20.20 -10.37 5.26
N ALA A 302 20.77 -10.20 4.07
CA ALA A 302 20.05 -10.13 2.81
C ALA A 302 20.72 -11.01 1.72
N SER A 303 21.43 -12.05 2.14
CA SER A 303 22.14 -12.94 1.24
C SER A 303 21.18 -13.79 0.39
N ILE A 304 21.47 -13.91 -0.90
CA ILE A 304 20.77 -14.83 -1.79
C ILE A 304 21.18 -16.27 -1.43
N SER A 305 20.24 -17.21 -1.46
CA SER A 305 20.52 -18.64 -1.28
C SER A 305 21.61 -19.12 -2.25
N THR A 306 22.69 -19.75 -1.76
CA THR A 306 23.86 -20.15 -2.56
C THR A 306 23.52 -21.08 -3.74
N PRO A 307 22.56 -22.03 -3.64
CA PRO A 307 22.05 -22.78 -4.79
C PRO A 307 21.37 -21.89 -5.84
N THR A 308 20.59 -20.89 -5.42
CA THR A 308 19.99 -19.90 -6.36
C THR A 308 21.08 -19.09 -7.03
N GLN A 309 22.10 -18.65 -6.29
CA GLN A 309 23.27 -17.97 -6.86
C GLN A 309 23.96 -18.83 -7.91
N ALA A 310 24.09 -20.14 -7.67
CA ALA A 310 24.68 -21.08 -8.62
C ALA A 310 23.91 -21.18 -9.93
N SER A 311 22.60 -21.38 -9.86
CA SER A 311 21.75 -21.48 -11.05
C SER A 311 21.71 -20.17 -11.83
N VAL A 312 21.66 -19.04 -11.13
CA VAL A 312 21.64 -17.71 -11.76
C VAL A 312 23.00 -17.39 -12.39
N ALA A 313 24.11 -17.71 -11.73
CA ALA A 313 25.44 -17.53 -12.30
C ALA A 313 25.60 -18.35 -13.58
N ALA A 314 25.15 -19.61 -13.59
CA ALA A 314 25.17 -20.46 -14.78
C ALA A 314 24.31 -19.88 -15.92
N LEU A 315 23.12 -19.35 -15.60
CA LEU A 315 22.23 -18.71 -16.55
C LEU A 315 22.84 -17.44 -17.18
N LEU A 316 23.39 -16.55 -16.36
CA LEU A 316 23.95 -15.28 -16.80
C LEU A 316 25.33 -15.42 -17.49
N SER A 317 26.02 -16.54 -17.29
CA SER A 317 27.29 -16.84 -17.97
C SER A 317 27.11 -17.30 -19.41
N ASP A 318 25.89 -17.68 -19.82
CA ASP A 318 25.57 -18.04 -21.19
C ASP A 318 25.27 -16.76 -22.00
N GLY A 319 26.33 -16.14 -22.54
CA GLY A 319 26.23 -14.87 -23.25
C GLY A 319 25.36 -14.90 -24.50
N GLU A 320 25.38 -16.02 -25.24
CA GLU A 320 24.54 -16.20 -26.44
C GLU A 320 23.05 -16.24 -26.04
N PHE A 321 22.72 -16.99 -24.98
CA PHE A 321 21.37 -17.00 -24.44
C PHE A 321 20.95 -15.63 -23.88
N VAL A 322 21.81 -14.95 -23.12
CA VAL A 322 21.53 -13.62 -22.57
C VAL A 322 21.14 -12.64 -23.67
N GLU A 323 21.96 -12.55 -24.73
CA GLU A 323 21.70 -11.65 -25.86
C GLU A 323 20.38 -11.99 -26.55
N ALA A 324 20.16 -13.28 -26.85
CA ALA A 324 18.93 -13.75 -27.48
C ALA A 324 17.69 -13.51 -26.60
N PHE A 325 17.79 -13.73 -25.29
CA PHE A 325 16.71 -13.54 -24.33
C PHE A 325 16.32 -12.06 -24.22
N VAL A 326 17.30 -11.16 -24.06
CA VAL A 326 17.05 -9.71 -23.99
C VAL A 326 16.40 -9.22 -25.28
N ALA A 327 16.94 -9.63 -26.44
CA ALA A 327 16.37 -9.26 -27.75
C ALA A 327 14.91 -9.75 -27.90
N GLU A 328 14.63 -11.00 -27.52
CA GLU A 328 13.28 -11.55 -27.57
C GLU A 328 12.32 -10.87 -26.60
N ASN A 329 12.80 -10.51 -25.40
CA ASN A 329 12.03 -9.75 -24.42
C ASN A 329 11.64 -8.36 -24.96
N CYS A 330 12.60 -7.60 -25.47
CA CYS A 330 12.34 -6.30 -26.09
C CYS A 330 11.38 -6.41 -27.29
N ARG A 331 11.52 -7.45 -28.13
CA ARG A 331 10.63 -7.70 -29.28
C ARG A 331 9.19 -7.96 -28.84
N ARG A 332 8.99 -8.84 -27.85
CA ARG A 332 7.65 -9.14 -27.31
C ARG A 332 7.04 -7.92 -26.63
N MET A 333 7.83 -7.18 -25.85
CA MET A 333 7.40 -5.91 -25.25
C MET A 333 6.94 -4.91 -26.31
N ALA A 334 7.73 -4.69 -27.37
CA ALA A 334 7.36 -3.79 -28.46
C ALA A 334 6.04 -4.21 -29.13
N THR A 335 5.88 -5.50 -29.39
CA THR A 335 4.67 -6.04 -30.03
C THR A 335 3.43 -5.87 -29.16
N THR A 336 3.52 -6.23 -27.87
CA THR A 336 2.41 -6.08 -26.92
C THR A 336 2.07 -4.62 -26.66
N TYR A 337 3.08 -3.75 -26.55
CA TYR A 337 2.90 -2.31 -26.40
C TYR A 337 2.17 -1.70 -27.60
N ALA A 338 2.58 -2.06 -28.82
CA ALA A 338 1.91 -1.61 -30.05
C ALA A 338 0.43 -2.04 -30.10
N GLY A 339 0.13 -3.27 -29.70
CA GLY A 339 -1.26 -3.74 -29.63
C GLY A 339 -2.09 -3.00 -28.57
N LEU A 340 -1.55 -2.80 -27.37
CA LEU A 340 -2.21 -2.06 -26.29
C LEU A 340 -2.49 -0.60 -26.68
N THR A 341 -1.50 0.08 -27.27
CA THR A 341 -1.62 1.48 -27.70
C THR A 341 -2.59 1.64 -28.87
N ALA A 342 -2.57 0.73 -29.85
CA ALA A 342 -3.58 0.72 -30.91
C ALA A 342 -5.00 0.56 -30.36
N ALA A 343 -5.20 -0.27 -29.33
CA ALA A 343 -6.49 -0.39 -28.66
C ALA A 343 -6.89 0.91 -27.94
N ALA A 344 -5.94 1.56 -27.25
CA ALA A 344 -6.18 2.84 -26.58
C ALA A 344 -6.53 3.96 -27.57
N ASP A 345 -5.81 4.05 -28.69
CA ASP A 345 -6.07 4.99 -29.79
C ASP A 345 -7.46 4.78 -30.38
N ALA A 346 -7.83 3.53 -30.70
CA ALA A 346 -9.16 3.19 -31.21
C ALA A 346 -10.28 3.54 -30.21
N ALA A 347 -10.00 3.46 -28.91
CA ALA A 347 -10.91 3.82 -27.84
C ALA A 347 -10.94 5.33 -27.51
N GLY A 348 -10.05 6.13 -28.10
CA GLY A 348 -9.90 7.55 -27.81
C GLY A 348 -9.38 7.85 -26.39
N ILE A 349 -8.63 6.92 -25.80
CA ILE A 349 -8.03 7.08 -24.47
C ILE A 349 -6.64 7.69 -24.63
N ALA A 350 -6.43 8.89 -24.09
CA ALA A 350 -5.14 9.55 -24.12
C ALA A 350 -4.14 8.84 -23.19
N TYR A 351 -2.86 8.84 -23.58
CA TYR A 351 -1.77 8.31 -22.79
C TYR A 351 -0.46 9.01 -23.13
N HIS A 352 0.52 8.90 -22.23
CA HIS A 352 1.89 9.32 -22.49
C HIS A 352 2.66 8.16 -23.12
N PRO A 353 3.32 8.35 -24.27
CA PRO A 353 4.14 7.32 -24.89
C PRO A 353 5.24 6.82 -23.95
N ALA A 354 5.44 5.52 -23.95
CA ALA A 354 6.50 4.84 -23.23
C ALA A 354 7.48 4.27 -24.26
N ALA A 355 8.75 4.17 -23.87
CA ALA A 355 9.80 3.55 -24.67
C ALA A 355 10.50 2.41 -23.93
N ALA A 356 10.03 2.06 -22.74
CA ALA A 356 10.61 0.99 -21.95
C ALA A 356 9.65 0.48 -20.87
N ALA A 357 10.11 -0.51 -20.12
CA ALA A 357 9.44 -1.11 -18.98
C ALA A 357 8.11 -1.78 -19.36
N MET A 358 7.19 -1.88 -18.40
CA MET A 358 5.90 -2.55 -18.56
C MET A 358 4.74 -1.63 -18.20
N PHE A 359 4.89 -0.34 -18.53
CA PHE A 359 3.97 0.71 -18.12
C PHE A 359 3.32 1.41 -19.32
N LEU A 360 2.08 1.84 -19.11
CA LEU A 360 1.42 2.86 -19.92
C LEU A 360 0.79 3.86 -18.94
N TRP A 361 1.14 5.14 -19.10
CA TRP A 361 0.62 6.20 -18.25
C TRP A 361 -0.56 6.86 -18.95
N ILE A 362 -1.78 6.43 -18.61
CA ILE A 362 -3.00 6.93 -19.25
C ILE A 362 -3.43 8.24 -18.61
N ASP A 363 -3.95 9.14 -19.44
CA ASP A 363 -4.42 10.47 -19.08
C ASP A 363 -5.94 10.54 -19.19
N LEU A 364 -6.60 10.47 -18.02
CA LEU A 364 -8.05 10.58 -17.88
C LEU A 364 -8.44 11.90 -17.21
N ARG A 365 -7.59 12.94 -17.24
CA ARG A 365 -7.89 14.25 -16.63
C ARG A 365 -9.20 14.84 -17.16
N LYS A 366 -9.49 14.63 -18.45
CA LYS A 366 -10.72 15.11 -19.11
C LYS A 366 -11.99 14.39 -18.62
N GLU A 367 -11.85 13.25 -17.96
CA GLU A 367 -12.97 12.48 -17.41
C GLU A 367 -13.31 12.91 -15.98
N LEU A 368 -12.44 13.69 -15.33
CA LEU A 368 -12.69 14.22 -14.00
C LEU A 368 -13.67 15.39 -14.06
N ARG A 369 -14.57 15.48 -13.08
CA ARG A 369 -15.49 16.64 -12.97
C ARG A 369 -14.74 17.90 -12.53
N ALA A 370 -13.68 17.72 -11.75
CA ALA A 370 -12.76 18.74 -11.30
C ALA A 370 -11.36 18.13 -11.12
N PRO A 371 -10.28 18.93 -11.25
CA PRO A 371 -8.91 18.46 -11.02
C PRO A 371 -8.64 18.27 -9.52
N GLN A 372 -9.30 17.29 -8.91
CA GLN A 372 -9.20 16.96 -7.48
C GLN A 372 -8.90 15.47 -7.27
N TRP A 373 -8.07 15.15 -6.28
CA TRP A 373 -7.71 13.75 -5.95
C TRP A 373 -8.93 12.89 -5.59
N GLN A 374 -9.98 13.49 -5.02
CA GLN A 374 -11.24 12.81 -4.75
C GLN A 374 -11.94 12.36 -6.05
N GLU A 375 -11.85 13.15 -7.10
CA GLU A 375 -12.40 12.81 -8.42
C GLU A 375 -11.60 11.68 -9.08
N GLU A 376 -10.26 11.72 -8.99
CA GLU A 376 -9.42 10.59 -9.42
C GLU A 376 -9.80 9.30 -8.68
N ARG A 377 -9.99 9.40 -7.36
CA ARG A 377 -10.39 8.25 -6.52
C ARG A 377 -11.76 7.70 -6.92
N ALA A 378 -12.72 8.58 -7.16
CA ALA A 378 -14.07 8.19 -7.60
C ALA A 378 -14.02 7.51 -8.97
N LEU A 379 -13.28 8.08 -9.93
CA LEU A 379 -13.08 7.49 -11.25
C LEU A 379 -12.41 6.12 -11.12
N TRP A 380 -11.36 6.00 -10.32
CA TRP A 380 -10.68 4.73 -10.07
C TRP A 380 -11.63 3.63 -9.57
N GLN A 381 -12.52 3.97 -8.63
CA GLN A 381 -13.53 3.03 -8.13
C GLN A 381 -14.47 2.55 -9.25
N GLN A 382 -14.80 3.41 -10.22
CA GLN A 382 -15.58 3.02 -11.39
C GLN A 382 -14.81 2.07 -12.31
N LEU A 383 -13.50 2.27 -12.48
CA LEU A 383 -12.65 1.35 -13.25
C LEU A 383 -12.56 -0.03 -12.57
N VAL A 384 -12.39 -0.04 -11.25
CA VAL A 384 -12.41 -1.29 -10.46
C VAL A 384 -13.77 -1.98 -10.57
N ALA A 385 -14.88 -1.23 -10.51
CA ALA A 385 -16.23 -1.75 -10.65
C ALA A 385 -16.51 -2.35 -12.03
N CYS A 386 -15.89 -1.83 -13.10
CA CYS A 386 -15.93 -2.45 -14.43
C CYS A 386 -14.90 -3.60 -14.60
N GLY A 387 -14.29 -4.07 -13.50
CA GLY A 387 -13.40 -5.22 -13.46
C GLY A 387 -12.00 -4.94 -13.99
N VAL A 388 -11.52 -3.69 -13.97
CA VAL A 388 -10.16 -3.31 -14.38
C VAL A 388 -9.45 -2.60 -13.24
N VAL A 389 -8.37 -3.19 -12.73
CA VAL A 389 -7.61 -2.63 -11.61
C VAL A 389 -6.34 -1.97 -12.12
N LEU A 390 -6.25 -0.64 -12.01
CA LEU A 390 -5.07 0.17 -12.34
C LEU A 390 -4.43 0.75 -11.07
N THR A 391 -3.23 1.33 -11.20
CA THR A 391 -2.62 2.14 -10.13
C THR A 391 -3.02 3.61 -10.29
N PRO A 392 -3.68 4.25 -9.31
CA PRO A 392 -3.97 5.69 -9.34
C PRO A 392 -2.70 6.53 -9.38
N GLY A 393 -2.76 7.68 -10.07
CA GLY A 393 -1.64 8.60 -10.17
C GLY A 393 -1.23 9.20 -8.82
N GLN A 394 -2.20 9.38 -7.91
CA GLN A 394 -1.95 9.80 -6.54
C GLN A 394 -0.95 8.90 -5.81
N ASP A 395 -1.08 7.58 -5.99
CA ASP A 395 -0.22 6.59 -5.33
C ASP A 395 1.21 6.66 -5.87
N CYS A 396 1.38 7.11 -7.11
CA CYS A 396 2.67 7.37 -7.77
C CYS A 396 3.18 8.82 -7.55
N LEU A 397 2.54 9.61 -6.69
CA LEU A 397 2.90 11.00 -6.40
C LEU A 397 2.86 11.90 -7.65
N ALA A 398 1.91 11.67 -8.56
CA ALA A 398 1.68 12.54 -9.71
C ALA A 398 1.50 14.02 -9.29
N SER A 399 1.87 14.95 -10.17
CA SER A 399 1.77 16.39 -9.92
C SER A 399 0.32 16.88 -9.79
N GLU A 400 -0.60 16.18 -10.44
CA GLU A 400 -2.02 16.50 -10.49
C GLU A 400 -2.87 15.23 -10.70
N PRO A 401 -4.17 15.25 -10.34
CA PRO A 401 -5.06 14.11 -10.45
C PRO A 401 -5.50 13.82 -11.89
N GLY A 402 -5.82 12.55 -12.16
CA GLY A 402 -6.41 12.07 -13.42
C GLY A 402 -5.51 11.14 -14.21
N PHE A 403 -4.34 10.78 -13.68
CA PHE A 403 -3.45 9.83 -14.31
C PHE A 403 -3.58 8.44 -13.70
N PHE A 404 -3.31 7.41 -14.50
CA PHE A 404 -3.26 6.02 -14.02
C PHE A 404 -2.13 5.25 -14.69
N ARG A 405 -1.42 4.43 -13.92
CA ARG A 405 -0.44 3.48 -14.46
C ARG A 405 -1.13 2.16 -14.78
N VAL A 406 -0.91 1.70 -16.00
CA VAL A 406 -1.28 0.37 -16.50
C VAL A 406 -0.03 -0.50 -16.56
N CYS A 407 0.00 -1.58 -15.78
CA CYS A 407 1.02 -2.62 -15.83
C CYS A 407 0.57 -3.75 -16.78
N TRP A 408 1.20 -3.88 -17.95
CA TRP A 408 0.62 -4.70 -19.04
C TRP A 408 1.35 -6.01 -19.34
N ALA A 409 2.61 -6.17 -18.94
CA ALA A 409 3.45 -7.31 -19.35
C ALA A 409 3.09 -8.67 -18.70
N ALA A 410 2.14 -8.71 -17.76
CA ALA A 410 1.62 -9.95 -17.18
C ALA A 410 0.32 -10.44 -17.82
N ALA A 411 -0.32 -9.61 -18.66
CA ALA A 411 -1.61 -9.91 -19.28
C ALA A 411 -1.44 -10.21 -20.77
N ALA A 412 -2.23 -11.15 -21.28
CA ALA A 412 -2.28 -11.44 -22.72
C ALA A 412 -2.95 -10.28 -23.47
N LEU A 413 -2.57 -10.07 -24.73
CA LEU A 413 -3.11 -8.97 -25.56
C LEU A 413 -4.65 -8.93 -25.63
N PRO A 414 -5.38 -10.05 -25.78
CA PRO A 414 -6.85 -10.00 -25.74
C PRO A 414 -7.42 -9.48 -24.41
N ALA A 415 -6.75 -9.76 -23.29
CA ALA A 415 -7.14 -9.22 -21.99
C ALA A 415 -6.88 -7.71 -21.94
N LEU A 416 -5.76 -7.24 -22.50
CA LEU A 416 -5.42 -5.81 -22.59
C LEU A 416 -6.44 -5.05 -23.44
N GLU A 417 -6.77 -5.56 -24.63
CA GLU A 417 -7.80 -4.99 -25.51
C GLU A 417 -9.16 -4.93 -24.80
N GLN A 418 -9.54 -6.00 -24.10
CA GLN A 418 -10.78 -6.02 -23.34
C GLN A 418 -10.76 -5.04 -22.16
N ALA A 419 -9.63 -4.87 -21.47
CA ALA A 419 -9.50 -3.87 -20.41
C ALA A 419 -9.74 -2.46 -20.96
N ILE A 420 -9.11 -2.11 -22.08
CA ILE A 420 -9.33 -0.83 -22.77
C ILE A 420 -10.79 -0.66 -23.19
N ALA A 421 -11.42 -1.71 -23.75
CA ALA A 421 -12.84 -1.66 -24.12
C ALA A 421 -13.76 -1.43 -22.91
N ARG A 422 -13.49 -2.10 -21.78
CA ARG A 422 -14.23 -1.91 -20.52
C ARG A 422 -14.06 -0.49 -19.98
N ILE A 423 -12.84 0.04 -19.96
CA ILE A 423 -12.57 1.43 -19.57
C ILE A 423 -13.36 2.38 -20.47
N SER A 424 -13.22 2.25 -21.80
CA SER A 424 -13.91 3.13 -22.76
C SER A 424 -15.42 3.13 -22.57
N ARG A 425 -16.03 1.94 -22.43
CA ARG A 425 -17.46 1.80 -22.13
C ARG A 425 -17.85 2.47 -20.83
N GLN A 426 -17.06 2.28 -19.76
CA GLN A 426 -17.34 2.90 -18.46
C GLN A 426 -17.28 4.43 -18.54
N LEU A 427 -16.29 4.99 -19.25
CA LEU A 427 -16.18 6.43 -19.47
C LEU A 427 -17.38 6.98 -20.26
N GLN A 428 -17.85 6.25 -21.28
CA GLN A 428 -19.05 6.63 -22.03
C GLN A 428 -20.31 6.69 -21.15
N ILE A 429 -20.50 5.70 -20.25
CA ILE A 429 -21.61 5.68 -19.29
C ILE A 429 -21.54 6.92 -18.39
N LEU A 430 -20.37 7.20 -17.81
CA LEU A 430 -20.19 8.34 -16.90
C LEU A 430 -20.45 9.70 -17.57
N ARG A 431 -20.12 9.84 -18.87
CA ARG A 431 -20.42 11.06 -19.65
C ARG A 431 -21.92 11.22 -19.91
N GLN A 432 -22.65 10.12 -20.16
CA GLN A 432 -24.11 10.14 -20.35
C GLN A 432 -24.85 10.46 -19.05
N ASP A 433 -24.40 9.90 -17.93
CA ASP A 433 -24.94 10.19 -16.60
C ASP A 433 -24.64 11.64 -16.16
N GLY A 434 -23.46 12.16 -16.50
CA GLY A 434 -23.11 13.57 -16.29
C GLY A 434 -23.95 14.55 -17.12
N ALA A 435 -24.32 14.17 -18.35
CA ALA A 435 -25.18 14.97 -19.23
C ALA A 435 -26.65 15.00 -18.78
N THR A 436 -27.12 13.95 -18.09
CA THR A 436 -28.49 13.89 -17.53
C THR A 436 -28.62 14.56 -16.16
N ALA A 437 -27.51 14.74 -15.43
CA ALA A 437 -27.46 15.39 -14.11
C ALA A 437 -27.46 16.93 -14.13
N ALA A 438 -27.65 17.60 -15.28
CA ALA A 438 -27.72 19.06 -15.37
C ALA A 438 -28.96 19.69 -14.67
N HIS A 439 -29.80 18.91 -13.99
CA HIS A 439 -30.85 19.37 -13.07
C HIS A 439 -30.81 18.55 -11.77
N GLY A 440 -30.03 18.99 -10.78
CA GLY A 440 -30.06 18.41 -9.43
C GLY A 440 -28.90 18.87 -8.55
N ALA A 441 -29.21 19.52 -7.43
CA ALA A 441 -28.26 20.21 -6.56
C ALA A 441 -27.19 19.29 -5.92
N ILE A 442 -25.99 19.86 -5.79
CA ILE A 442 -24.77 19.26 -5.23
C ILE A 442 -24.84 19.27 -3.70
N LEU A 443 -24.52 18.14 -3.06
CA LEU A 443 -24.27 18.04 -1.62
C LEU A 443 -22.78 18.28 -1.33
N ASP A 444 -22.53 19.16 -0.36
CA ASP A 444 -21.23 19.64 0.12
C ASP A 444 -20.41 18.54 0.85
N PRO A 445 -19.17 18.21 0.41
CA PRO A 445 -18.29 17.30 1.13
C PRO A 445 -17.41 18.06 2.13
N GLY A 446 -17.37 17.56 3.37
CA GLY A 446 -16.60 18.12 4.49
C GLY A 446 -15.09 18.24 4.28
N PRO A 447 -14.37 18.85 5.24
CA PRO A 447 -13.09 19.50 4.97
C PRO A 447 -11.95 18.51 4.71
N PRO A 448 -10.93 18.92 3.92
CA PRO A 448 -9.84 18.04 3.51
C PRO A 448 -8.93 17.64 4.69
N CYS A 449 -8.45 16.40 4.66
CA CYS A 449 -7.44 15.87 5.56
C CYS A 449 -6.13 16.68 5.42
N ARG A 450 -5.71 17.33 6.52
CA ARG A 450 -4.46 18.11 6.55
C ARG A 450 -3.27 17.15 6.57
N LEU A 451 -2.41 17.24 5.57
CA LEU A 451 -1.00 16.89 5.73
C LEU A 451 -0.44 17.69 6.91
N SER A 452 0.04 17.00 7.94
CA SER A 452 0.63 17.64 9.12
C SER A 452 1.89 18.41 8.70
N ARG A 453 1.80 19.74 8.72
CA ARG A 453 2.97 20.62 8.80
C ARG A 453 3.76 20.24 10.05
N PHE A 454 4.97 19.71 9.88
CA PHE A 454 5.91 19.56 10.97
C PHE A 454 6.31 20.95 11.49
N LYS A 455 6.03 21.23 12.76
CA LYS A 455 6.68 22.30 13.52
C LYS A 455 7.98 21.74 14.08
N LEU A 456 9.12 22.11 13.49
CA LEU A 456 10.41 21.96 14.17
C LEU A 456 10.38 22.75 15.48
N HIS A 457 10.56 22.06 16.61
CA HIS A 457 10.96 22.72 17.86
C HIS A 457 12.48 22.59 17.96
N SER A 458 13.17 23.71 17.81
CA SER A 458 14.56 23.87 18.22
C SER A 458 14.66 23.70 19.74
N GLN A 459 15.41 22.72 20.23
CA GLN A 459 15.86 22.72 21.62
C GLN A 459 17.24 23.35 21.71
N ALA A 460 17.28 24.53 22.31
CA ALA A 460 18.50 25.11 22.86
C ALA A 460 18.59 24.79 24.36
N SER A 461 19.83 24.49 24.76
CA SER A 461 20.38 24.23 26.09
C SER A 461 19.86 25.13 27.24
N ALA A 462 19.66 24.54 28.43
CA ALA A 462 20.36 24.94 29.66
C ALA A 462 19.95 24.08 30.87
N ALA A 463 20.97 23.59 31.59
CA ALA A 463 20.87 22.97 32.91
C ALA A 463 20.63 24.02 34.01
N THR A 464 19.97 23.65 35.13
CA THR A 464 20.41 23.87 36.53
C THR A 464 19.35 23.35 37.54
N ARG A 465 19.69 22.23 38.21
CA ARG A 465 19.69 21.93 39.67
C ARG A 465 18.70 22.60 40.68
N PHE A 466 18.16 21.71 41.56
CA PHE A 466 17.82 21.81 43.01
C PHE A 466 16.34 21.87 43.50
N VAL A 467 15.91 20.72 44.05
CA VAL A 467 15.26 20.40 45.36
C VAL A 467 14.07 21.24 45.91
N GLY A 468 13.00 20.53 46.33
CA GLY A 468 12.19 20.92 47.49
C GLY A 468 10.68 20.59 47.46
N THR A 469 10.31 19.51 48.15
CA THR A 469 9.11 19.31 49.02
C THR A 469 7.69 19.76 48.62
N LEU A 470 6.76 18.80 48.69
CA LEU A 470 5.28 18.95 48.74
C LEU A 470 4.80 19.76 49.98
N PRO A 471 3.61 20.39 49.91
CA PRO A 471 2.44 19.75 50.55
C PRO A 471 1.12 19.86 49.75
N ARG A 472 0.20 18.96 50.12
CA ARG A 472 -1.22 18.94 49.75
C ARG A 472 -1.94 20.15 50.34
N GLU A 473 -2.85 20.76 49.57
CA GLU A 473 -4.25 20.95 50.00
C GLU A 473 -5.16 21.34 48.83
N PHE A 474 -6.37 20.79 48.88
CA PHE A 474 -7.45 20.90 47.90
C PHE A 474 -8.12 22.28 47.96
N VAL A 475 -8.23 22.96 46.81
CA VAL A 475 -9.26 23.98 46.57
C VAL A 475 -9.76 23.85 45.14
N ALA A 476 -11.06 23.56 44.99
CA ALA A 476 -11.74 23.49 43.70
C ALA A 476 -11.95 24.89 43.09
N PRO A 477 -11.87 25.05 41.76
CA PRO A 477 -12.49 26.20 41.10
C PRO A 477 -13.71 25.81 40.24
N ARG A 478 -14.70 26.67 40.44
CA ARG A 478 -15.99 26.85 39.78
C ARG A 478 -16.00 26.61 38.27
N ILE A 479 -17.04 25.90 37.85
CA ILE A 479 -17.48 25.71 36.48
C ILE A 479 -18.01 27.04 35.93
N THR A 480 -17.35 27.58 34.92
CA THR A 480 -17.93 28.54 33.97
C THR A 480 -18.31 27.81 32.69
N THR A 481 -19.60 27.90 32.37
CA THR A 481 -20.32 27.29 31.25
C THR A 481 -19.68 27.55 29.90
N ALA A 482 -19.21 26.50 29.23
CA ALA A 482 -18.90 26.49 27.80
C ALA A 482 -20.02 25.75 27.05
N THR A 483 -20.66 26.48 26.15
CA THR A 483 -21.75 26.05 25.28
C THR A 483 -21.33 24.82 24.46
N GLN A 484 -21.92 23.66 24.76
CA GLN A 484 -21.76 22.43 23.99
C GLN A 484 -22.27 22.65 22.56
N ARG A 485 -21.35 22.64 21.58
CA ARG A 485 -21.71 22.37 20.18
C ARG A 485 -22.06 20.89 20.07
N ARG A 486 -23.36 20.57 20.08
CA ARG A 486 -23.88 19.27 19.66
C ARG A 486 -23.42 19.01 18.22
N ARG A 487 -22.56 18.01 18.02
CA ARG A 487 -22.38 17.39 16.70
C ARG A 487 -23.63 16.57 16.43
N THR A 488 -24.53 17.11 15.62
CA THR A 488 -25.59 16.32 15.00
C THR A 488 -24.95 15.43 13.94
N PHE A 489 -24.85 14.13 14.21
CA PHE A 489 -24.61 13.14 13.16
C PHE A 489 -25.82 13.18 12.23
N ALA A 490 -25.58 13.45 10.94
CA ALA A 490 -26.63 13.31 9.93
C ALA A 490 -27.02 11.83 9.87
N ALA A 491 -28.30 11.54 10.07
CA ALA A 491 -28.84 10.19 9.99
C ALA A 491 -28.59 9.63 8.59
N GLN A 492 -27.84 8.54 8.51
CA GLN A 492 -27.72 7.73 7.31
C GLN A 492 -29.11 7.13 7.02
N ALA A 493 -29.55 7.11 5.76
CA ALA A 493 -30.85 6.55 5.42
C ALA A 493 -30.87 5.05 5.75
N ALA A 494 -31.88 4.61 6.51
CA ALA A 494 -32.00 3.24 6.95
C ALA A 494 -32.01 2.25 5.78
N GLN A 495 -31.28 1.15 5.91
CA GLN A 495 -31.20 0.14 4.83
C GLN A 495 -32.53 -0.57 4.61
N GLY A 496 -33.35 -0.71 5.65
CA GLY A 496 -34.65 -1.34 5.62
C GLY A 496 -35.69 -0.51 6.37
N LYS A 497 -36.96 -0.85 6.17
CA LYS A 497 -38.06 -0.26 6.95
C LYS A 497 -38.00 -0.81 8.37
N VAL A 498 -37.87 0.09 9.35
CA VAL A 498 -37.92 -0.27 10.77
C VAL A 498 -39.35 -0.68 11.13
N THR A 499 -39.52 -1.92 11.61
CA THR A 499 -40.81 -2.48 12.02
C THR A 499 -40.98 -2.55 13.54
N GLN A 500 -39.88 -2.68 14.27
CA GLN A 500 -39.82 -2.66 15.74
C GLN A 500 -38.56 -1.93 16.19
N THR A 501 -38.57 -1.36 17.40
CA THR A 501 -37.39 -0.75 18.02
C THR A 501 -37.15 -1.39 19.38
N VAL A 502 -35.91 -1.75 19.67
CA VAL A 502 -35.51 -2.25 20.99
C VAL A 502 -34.46 -1.33 21.60
N TYR A 503 -34.42 -1.28 22.94
CA TYR A 503 -33.41 -0.52 23.66
C TYR A 503 -32.47 -1.43 24.46
N MET A 504 -31.26 -0.93 24.71
CA MET A 504 -30.28 -1.52 25.62
C MET A 504 -29.64 -0.41 26.47
N ASP A 505 -29.77 -0.50 27.79
CA ASP A 505 -29.09 0.36 28.75
C ASP A 505 -27.74 -0.26 29.12
N ILE A 506 -26.66 0.48 28.87
CA ILE A 506 -25.30 -0.05 28.92
C ILE A 506 -24.55 0.49 30.14
N MET A 507 -23.84 -0.40 30.82
CA MET A 507 -22.95 -0.10 31.95
C MET A 507 -21.53 -0.55 31.65
N GLU A 508 -20.52 0.24 32.05
CA GLU A 508 -19.13 -0.19 32.19
C GLU A 508 -18.83 -0.41 33.67
N GLY A 509 -18.73 -1.68 34.09
CA GLY A 509 -18.70 -2.02 35.51
C GLY A 509 -19.94 -1.49 36.24
N SER A 510 -19.76 -0.48 37.10
CA SER A 510 -20.86 0.18 37.83
C SER A 510 -21.25 1.57 37.28
N GLN A 511 -20.64 2.01 36.16
CA GLN A 511 -20.91 3.33 35.58
C GLN A 511 -21.84 3.24 34.36
N PRO A 512 -22.95 3.99 34.31
CA PRO A 512 -23.82 4.05 33.13
C PRO A 512 -23.13 4.73 31.94
N LEU A 513 -23.09 4.05 30.79
CA LEU A 513 -22.59 4.61 29.52
C LEU A 513 -23.68 5.31 28.70
N GLY A 514 -24.92 4.84 28.84
CA GLY A 514 -26.10 5.40 28.17
C GLY A 514 -27.00 4.32 27.57
N ARG A 515 -28.02 4.78 26.82
CA ARG A 515 -28.98 3.92 26.11
C ARG A 515 -28.65 3.85 24.61
N ILE A 516 -28.78 2.66 24.04
CA ILE A 516 -28.79 2.42 22.60
C ILE A 516 -30.22 2.05 22.20
N GLU A 517 -30.76 2.67 21.16
CA GLU A 517 -32.01 2.25 20.52
C GLU A 517 -31.69 1.71 19.12
N ILE A 518 -32.29 0.58 18.78
CA ILE A 518 -31.97 -0.18 17.57
C ILE A 518 -33.27 -0.48 16.83
N GLY A 519 -33.36 0.00 15.59
CA GLY A 519 -34.46 -0.29 14.68
C GLY A 519 -34.23 -1.62 13.96
N LEU A 520 -35.26 -2.46 13.92
CA LEU A 520 -35.21 -3.83 13.38
C LEU A 520 -35.99 -3.95 12.06
N PHE A 521 -35.49 -4.75 11.12
CA PHE A 521 -36.04 -4.91 9.76
C PHE A 521 -36.93 -6.16 9.63
N GLY A 522 -37.99 -6.25 10.43
CA GLY A 522 -38.83 -7.45 10.57
C GLY A 522 -39.68 -7.80 9.36
N ASP A 523 -39.93 -6.85 8.45
CA ASP A 523 -40.60 -7.13 7.16
C ASP A 523 -39.71 -8.01 6.26
N ASP A 524 -38.39 -7.92 6.41
CA ASP A 524 -37.41 -8.60 5.55
C ASP A 524 -36.82 -9.86 6.20
N VAL A 525 -36.58 -9.85 7.50
CA VAL A 525 -35.98 -10.96 8.26
C VAL A 525 -36.77 -11.26 9.55
N PRO A 526 -38.04 -11.70 9.42
CA PRO A 526 -38.99 -11.79 10.53
C PRO A 526 -38.54 -12.75 11.65
N LYS A 527 -37.94 -13.91 11.34
CA LYS A 527 -37.49 -14.86 12.39
C LYS A 527 -36.29 -14.34 13.15
N THR A 528 -35.35 -13.69 12.46
CA THR A 528 -34.15 -13.10 13.05
C THR A 528 -34.54 -11.98 14.00
N VAL A 529 -35.46 -11.10 13.57
CA VAL A 529 -36.00 -10.00 14.37
C VAL A 529 -36.81 -10.50 15.56
N ASP A 530 -37.70 -11.48 15.37
CA ASP A 530 -38.48 -12.07 16.46
C ASP A 530 -37.58 -12.72 17.52
N ASN A 531 -36.54 -13.46 17.09
CA ASN A 531 -35.54 -14.01 17.99
C ASN A 531 -34.82 -12.92 18.80
N PHE A 532 -34.33 -11.86 18.15
CA PHE A 532 -33.62 -10.79 18.85
C PHE A 532 -34.53 -10.01 19.81
N LYS A 533 -35.74 -9.67 19.38
CA LYS A 533 -36.72 -8.94 20.18
C LYS A 533 -37.14 -9.71 21.43
N VAL A 534 -37.51 -10.99 21.30
CA VAL A 534 -37.94 -11.80 22.45
C VAL A 534 -36.79 -12.02 23.45
N LEU A 535 -35.54 -12.10 22.96
CA LEU A 535 -34.36 -12.13 23.82
C LEU A 535 -34.08 -10.77 24.49
N ALA A 536 -34.42 -9.65 23.85
CA ALA A 536 -34.34 -8.34 24.46
C ALA A 536 -35.42 -8.13 25.54
N THR A 537 -36.66 -8.56 25.32
CA THR A 537 -37.75 -8.43 26.31
C THR A 537 -37.66 -9.45 27.44
N GLY A 538 -37.02 -10.60 27.20
CA GLY A 538 -36.87 -11.65 28.20
C GLY A 538 -38.16 -12.43 28.49
N GLU A 539 -39.18 -12.33 27.63
CA GLU A 539 -40.51 -12.94 27.83
C GLU A 539 -40.48 -14.47 27.98
N LYS A 540 -39.40 -15.13 27.53
CA LYS A 540 -39.18 -16.58 27.68
C LYS A 540 -38.44 -16.96 28.97
N GLY A 541 -38.22 -16.00 29.87
CA GLY A 541 -37.49 -16.20 31.14
C GLY A 541 -35.96 -16.21 30.99
N PHE A 542 -35.44 -15.94 29.80
CA PHE A 542 -34.02 -15.75 29.50
C PHE A 542 -33.86 -14.69 28.41
N GLY A 543 -32.73 -14.00 28.37
CA GLY A 543 -32.53 -12.88 27.46
C GLY A 543 -31.23 -12.12 27.65
N TYR A 544 -31.14 -10.94 27.04
CA TYR A 544 -29.92 -10.13 27.04
C TYR A 544 -29.68 -9.34 28.33
N LYS A 545 -30.72 -9.12 29.15
CA LYS A 545 -30.59 -8.41 30.43
C LYS A 545 -29.60 -9.14 31.35
N GLY A 546 -28.58 -8.41 31.80
CA GLY A 546 -27.46 -8.92 32.60
C GLY A 546 -26.35 -9.60 31.80
N SER A 547 -26.52 -9.80 30.49
CA SER A 547 -25.47 -10.32 29.62
C SER A 547 -24.48 -9.22 29.23
N LYS A 548 -23.34 -9.62 28.65
CA LYS A 548 -22.24 -8.69 28.33
C LYS A 548 -21.82 -8.75 26.86
N PHE A 549 -21.24 -7.64 26.42
CA PHE A 549 -20.38 -7.62 25.24
C PHE A 549 -19.09 -8.33 25.62
N HIS A 550 -18.87 -9.50 25.02
CA HIS A 550 -17.77 -10.39 25.37
C HIS A 550 -16.62 -10.29 24.37
N ARG A 551 -16.79 -9.53 23.28
CA ARG A 551 -15.77 -9.27 22.27
C ARG A 551 -15.97 -7.89 21.66
N ILE A 552 -14.98 -7.02 21.76
CA ILE A 552 -14.98 -5.67 21.20
C ILE A 552 -13.69 -5.48 20.42
N ILE A 553 -13.80 -5.19 19.11
CA ILE A 553 -12.66 -4.97 18.24
C ILE A 553 -12.80 -3.56 17.64
N PRO A 554 -11.92 -2.61 18.02
CA PRO A 554 -11.91 -1.27 17.46
C PRO A 554 -11.77 -1.29 15.94
N GLN A 555 -12.50 -0.40 15.27
CA GLN A 555 -12.60 -0.32 13.81
C GLN A 555 -13.08 -1.63 13.17
N PHE A 556 -13.94 -2.36 13.90
CA PHE A 556 -14.59 -3.55 13.39
C PHE A 556 -16.01 -3.69 13.96
N MET A 557 -16.16 -4.21 15.19
CA MET A 557 -17.48 -4.51 15.76
C MET A 557 -17.47 -4.73 17.28
N CYS A 558 -18.65 -4.57 17.89
CA CYS A 558 -18.95 -4.88 19.29
C CYS A 558 -19.91 -6.07 19.35
N GLN A 559 -19.44 -7.24 19.81
CA GLN A 559 -20.20 -8.49 19.85
C GLN A 559 -20.72 -8.82 21.26
N GLY A 560 -22.00 -9.16 21.33
CA GLY A 560 -22.73 -9.52 22.54
C GLY A 560 -23.68 -10.68 22.32
N GLY A 561 -24.56 -10.93 23.30
CA GLY A 561 -25.63 -11.90 23.18
C GLY A 561 -25.30 -13.35 23.57
N ASP A 562 -24.13 -13.60 24.15
CA ASP A 562 -23.84 -14.84 24.87
C ASP A 562 -24.29 -14.71 26.34
N PHE A 563 -25.57 -14.97 26.61
CA PHE A 563 -26.14 -14.92 27.96
C PHE A 563 -26.05 -16.27 28.71
N THR A 564 -25.45 -17.31 28.13
CA THR A 564 -25.34 -18.62 28.79
C THR A 564 -23.94 -18.87 29.35
N ALA A 565 -22.89 -18.55 28.58
CA ALA A 565 -21.49 -18.74 28.99
C ALA A 565 -20.75 -17.41 29.22
N GLY A 566 -21.23 -16.32 28.61
CA GLY A 566 -20.69 -14.97 28.80
C GLY A 566 -19.27 -14.77 28.23
N ASN A 567 -18.76 -15.71 27.42
CA ASN A 567 -17.38 -15.70 26.92
C ASN A 567 -17.27 -15.92 25.39
N GLY A 568 -18.41 -15.93 24.69
CA GLY A 568 -18.53 -16.09 23.24
C GLY A 568 -18.75 -17.53 22.78
N THR A 569 -18.69 -18.52 23.67
CA THR A 569 -18.91 -19.94 23.31
C THR A 569 -20.36 -20.39 23.45
N GLY A 570 -21.22 -19.57 24.08
CA GLY A 570 -22.60 -19.92 24.39
C GLY A 570 -23.66 -19.24 23.52
N GLY A 571 -24.86 -19.12 24.07
CA GLY A 571 -26.03 -18.56 23.42
C GLY A 571 -26.97 -19.60 22.81
N LYS A 572 -28.26 -19.30 22.81
CA LYS A 572 -29.33 -20.12 22.22
C LYS A 572 -30.44 -19.24 21.68
N SER A 573 -31.11 -19.70 20.63
CA SER A 573 -32.27 -19.01 20.06
C SER A 573 -33.56 -19.30 20.83
N ILE A 574 -34.62 -18.54 20.55
CA ILE A 574 -35.97 -18.85 21.04
C ILE A 574 -36.58 -20.10 20.40
N TYR A 575 -35.99 -20.58 19.30
CA TYR A 575 -36.42 -21.76 18.55
C TYR A 575 -35.64 -23.03 18.90
N GLY A 576 -34.74 -22.97 19.90
CA GLY A 576 -33.82 -24.06 20.26
C GLY A 576 -32.36 -23.62 20.18
N ASN A 577 -31.43 -24.54 19.92
CA ASN A 577 -30.00 -24.19 19.90
C ASN A 577 -29.64 -23.20 18.80
N LYS A 578 -29.99 -23.49 17.54
CA LYS A 578 -29.66 -22.67 16.36
C LYS A 578 -30.82 -22.58 15.36
N PHE A 579 -30.82 -21.57 14.49
CA PHE A 579 -31.76 -21.41 13.37
C PHE A 579 -31.06 -20.93 12.08
N GLN A 580 -31.75 -21.06 10.94
CA GLN A 580 -31.22 -20.78 9.59
C GLN A 580 -31.06 -19.28 9.29
N ASP A 581 -30.22 -18.95 8.32
CA ASP A 581 -30.14 -17.60 7.75
C ASP A 581 -31.39 -17.32 6.90
N GLU A 582 -31.98 -16.12 7.02
CA GLU A 582 -33.19 -15.79 6.24
C GLU A 582 -32.85 -15.23 4.86
N ASN A 583 -32.11 -14.11 4.80
CA ASN A 583 -31.57 -13.55 3.56
C ASN A 583 -30.39 -12.61 3.85
N PHE A 584 -29.74 -12.15 2.78
CA PHE A 584 -28.59 -11.25 2.81
C PHE A 584 -28.86 -9.94 2.05
N LYS A 585 -30.12 -9.46 2.09
CA LYS A 585 -30.56 -8.24 1.39
C LYS A 585 -29.78 -7.01 1.85
N PHE A 586 -29.55 -6.88 3.14
CA PHE A 586 -28.83 -5.75 3.74
C PHE A 586 -27.35 -6.07 3.91
N LYS A 587 -26.52 -5.02 3.89
CA LYS A 587 -25.06 -5.11 3.89
C LYS A 587 -24.47 -4.39 5.09
N HIS A 588 -23.22 -4.72 5.44
CA HIS A 588 -22.52 -4.10 6.56
C HIS A 588 -21.92 -2.75 6.14
N THR A 589 -22.79 -1.81 5.81
CA THR A 589 -22.48 -0.53 5.15
C THR A 589 -21.79 0.50 6.04
N GLY A 590 -21.76 0.32 7.36
CA GLY A 590 -21.15 1.30 8.24
C GLY A 590 -21.39 1.10 9.74
N PRO A 591 -20.97 2.10 10.54
CA PRO A 591 -21.18 2.12 11.98
C PRO A 591 -22.67 2.03 12.33
N GLY A 592 -23.00 1.25 13.36
CA GLY A 592 -24.37 1.10 13.86
C GLY A 592 -25.18 -0.01 13.21
N VAL A 593 -24.69 -0.67 12.15
CA VAL A 593 -25.36 -1.83 11.55
C VAL A 593 -25.37 -3.01 12.54
N LEU A 594 -26.55 -3.60 12.77
CA LEU A 594 -26.76 -4.78 13.63
C LEU A 594 -26.84 -6.05 12.77
N SER A 595 -26.07 -7.07 13.16
CA SER A 595 -25.98 -8.34 12.42
C SER A 595 -25.78 -9.55 13.33
N MET A 596 -26.15 -10.74 12.84
CA MET A 596 -26.06 -12.00 13.59
C MET A 596 -24.62 -12.51 13.66
N ALA A 597 -24.16 -12.90 14.85
CA ALA A 597 -22.94 -13.66 15.02
C ALA A 597 -23.25 -15.17 14.97
N ASN A 598 -22.69 -15.88 14.00
CA ASN A 598 -22.89 -17.31 13.78
C ASN A 598 -21.54 -18.04 13.64
N ALA A 599 -21.58 -19.38 13.68
CA ALA A 599 -20.39 -20.24 13.55
C ALA A 599 -20.23 -20.79 12.11
N GLY A 600 -20.80 -20.10 11.13
CA GLY A 600 -20.95 -20.54 9.75
C GLY A 600 -22.41 -20.53 9.29
N PRO A 601 -22.66 -20.80 7.99
CA PRO A 601 -23.98 -20.69 7.40
C PRO A 601 -25.05 -21.45 8.18
N ASN A 602 -26.21 -20.83 8.38
CA ASN A 602 -27.40 -21.38 9.02
C ASN A 602 -27.22 -21.77 10.51
N THR A 603 -26.32 -21.10 11.23
CA THR A 603 -26.06 -21.36 12.65
C THR A 603 -26.31 -20.14 13.55
N ASN A 604 -27.39 -19.40 13.26
CA ASN A 604 -27.80 -18.26 14.07
C ASN A 604 -28.27 -18.71 15.45
N GLY A 605 -27.90 -17.97 16.49
CA GLY A 605 -28.30 -18.23 17.88
C GLY A 605 -28.81 -16.96 18.54
N SER A 606 -28.24 -16.60 19.69
CA SER A 606 -28.52 -15.32 20.35
C SER A 606 -27.44 -14.26 20.17
N GLN A 607 -26.25 -14.65 19.69
CA GLN A 607 -25.15 -13.70 19.57
C GLN A 607 -25.34 -12.76 18.38
N PHE A 608 -24.93 -11.51 18.57
CA PHE A 608 -25.04 -10.44 17.59
C PHE A 608 -23.82 -9.53 17.67
N PHE A 609 -23.62 -8.70 16.66
CA PHE A 609 -22.64 -7.62 16.71
C PHE A 609 -23.16 -6.32 16.12
N LEU A 610 -22.63 -5.21 16.63
CA LEU A 610 -22.80 -3.87 16.08
C LEU A 610 -21.51 -3.47 15.37
N CYS A 611 -21.60 -3.13 14.08
CA CYS A 611 -20.46 -2.62 13.32
C CYS A 611 -20.05 -1.23 13.81
N THR A 612 -18.76 -0.93 13.80
CA THR A 612 -18.23 0.41 14.10
C THR A 612 -17.56 1.09 12.90
N VAL A 613 -17.39 0.33 11.81
CA VAL A 613 -16.99 0.77 10.46
C VAL A 613 -17.76 -0.06 9.43
N ALA A 614 -17.59 0.21 8.13
CA ALA A 614 -18.10 -0.68 7.10
C ALA A 614 -17.30 -2.00 7.07
N THR A 615 -18.00 -3.14 7.05
CA THR A 615 -17.37 -4.48 7.13
C THR A 615 -17.82 -5.40 5.99
N PRO A 616 -17.55 -5.05 4.71
CA PRO A 616 -18.10 -5.76 3.55
C PRO A 616 -17.64 -7.22 3.44
N TRP A 617 -16.56 -7.62 4.11
CA TRP A 617 -16.12 -9.03 4.15
C TRP A 617 -17.07 -9.97 4.92
N LEU A 618 -18.01 -9.41 5.70
CA LEU A 618 -19.08 -10.13 6.39
C LEU A 618 -20.37 -10.25 5.56
N ASP A 619 -20.45 -9.52 4.44
CA ASP A 619 -21.61 -9.58 3.56
C ASP A 619 -21.82 -10.99 3.02
N ASP A 620 -23.10 -11.37 2.87
CA ASP A 620 -23.53 -12.68 2.39
C ASP A 620 -23.12 -13.87 3.29
N LYS A 621 -22.63 -13.58 4.50
CA LYS A 621 -22.24 -14.59 5.52
C LYS A 621 -22.99 -14.40 6.85
N HIS A 622 -23.31 -13.15 7.19
CA HIS A 622 -24.02 -12.79 8.41
C HIS A 622 -25.28 -11.99 8.05
N VAL A 623 -26.41 -12.37 8.64
CA VAL A 623 -27.71 -11.71 8.40
C VAL A 623 -27.71 -10.36 9.11
N VAL A 624 -27.74 -9.28 8.35
CA VAL A 624 -28.01 -7.92 8.85
C VAL A 624 -29.52 -7.78 9.05
N PHE A 625 -29.94 -7.32 10.23
CA PHE A 625 -31.36 -7.31 10.60
C PHE A 625 -31.80 -6.04 11.36
N GLY A 626 -30.93 -5.05 11.48
CA GLY A 626 -31.28 -3.76 12.06
C GLY A 626 -30.12 -2.78 12.02
N GLU A 627 -30.35 -1.61 12.62
CA GLU A 627 -29.35 -0.56 12.78
C GLU A 627 -29.67 0.33 13.98
N VAL A 628 -28.65 0.95 14.55
CA VAL A 628 -28.78 1.88 15.68
C VAL A 628 -29.46 3.16 15.22
N THR A 629 -30.64 3.44 15.76
CA THR A 629 -31.42 4.64 15.47
C THR A 629 -31.09 5.78 16.45
N SER A 630 -30.64 5.45 17.66
CA SER A 630 -30.18 6.41 18.69
C SER A 630 -29.12 5.79 19.59
N GLY A 631 -28.21 6.60 20.14
CA GLY A 631 -27.16 6.14 21.04
C GLY A 631 -25.88 5.65 20.36
N MET A 632 -25.59 6.11 19.13
CA MET A 632 -24.30 5.81 18.48
C MET A 632 -23.08 6.32 19.28
N ASP A 633 -23.23 7.38 20.08
CA ASP A 633 -22.17 7.81 21.00
C ASP A 633 -21.91 6.77 22.10
N VAL A 634 -22.93 6.02 22.51
CA VAL A 634 -22.80 4.90 23.45
C VAL A 634 -22.09 3.74 22.78
N VAL A 635 -22.41 3.41 21.52
CA VAL A 635 -21.69 2.39 20.74
C VAL A 635 -20.21 2.77 20.58
N SER A 636 -19.90 4.04 20.31
CA SER A 636 -18.51 4.51 20.26
C SER A 636 -17.80 4.44 21.63
N LYS A 637 -18.52 4.64 22.75
CA LYS A 637 -17.96 4.42 24.10
C LYS A 637 -17.69 2.94 24.37
N ILE A 638 -18.59 2.05 23.95
CA ILE A 638 -18.39 0.60 24.03
C ILE A 638 -17.15 0.22 23.22
N GLU A 639 -17.04 0.66 21.96
CA GLU A 639 -15.88 0.41 21.10
C GLU A 639 -14.57 0.92 21.72
N ALA A 640 -14.61 2.07 22.38
CA ALA A 640 -13.45 2.67 23.03
C ALA A 640 -13.07 1.99 24.36
N THR A 641 -13.83 0.98 24.81
CA THR A 641 -13.52 0.22 26.03
C THR A 641 -12.24 -0.58 25.82
N GLN A 642 -11.32 -0.53 26.79
CA GLN A 642 -10.10 -1.31 26.74
C GLN A 642 -10.41 -2.81 26.79
N THR A 643 -9.78 -3.59 25.93
CA THR A 643 -9.95 -5.05 25.85
C THR A 643 -8.65 -5.81 26.13
N ASP A 644 -8.77 -7.09 26.47
CA ASP A 644 -7.65 -8.03 26.61
C ASP A 644 -7.20 -8.61 25.25
N ARG A 645 -6.21 -9.52 25.29
CA ARG A 645 -5.67 -10.19 24.09
C ARG A 645 -6.66 -11.09 23.34
N GLN A 646 -7.82 -11.38 23.94
CA GLN A 646 -8.91 -12.17 23.33
C GLN A 646 -10.08 -11.26 22.97
N ASP A 647 -9.83 -9.96 22.83
CA ASP A 647 -10.79 -8.91 22.50
C ASP A 647 -11.88 -8.71 23.58
N ARG A 648 -11.69 -9.25 24.81
CA ARG A 648 -12.71 -9.15 25.87
C ARG A 648 -12.55 -7.85 26.66
N PRO A 649 -13.62 -7.12 26.98
CA PRO A 649 -13.52 -5.91 27.77
C PRO A 649 -12.85 -6.16 29.14
N LEU A 650 -11.87 -5.31 29.50
CA LEU A 650 -11.18 -5.38 30.80
C LEU A 650 -12.12 -5.03 31.96
N LYS A 651 -13.07 -4.13 31.70
CA LYS A 651 -14.24 -3.90 32.53
C LYS A 651 -15.45 -4.42 31.77
N ASP A 652 -16.28 -5.20 32.45
CA ASP A 652 -17.47 -5.75 31.82
C ASP A 652 -18.37 -4.63 31.29
N ILE A 653 -18.69 -4.72 30.00
CA ILE A 653 -19.73 -3.92 29.36
C ILE A 653 -21.02 -4.73 29.39
N THR A 654 -21.91 -4.39 30.31
CA THR A 654 -23.13 -5.14 30.60
C THR A 654 -24.36 -4.44 30.05
N ILE A 655 -25.27 -5.22 29.48
CA ILE A 655 -26.64 -4.79 29.16
C ILE A 655 -27.44 -4.84 30.47
N ALA A 656 -27.53 -3.71 31.16
CA ALA A 656 -28.16 -3.63 32.49
C ALA A 656 -29.68 -3.78 32.42
N ASP A 657 -30.28 -3.22 31.37
CA ASP A 657 -31.70 -3.38 31.05
C ASP A 657 -31.88 -3.35 29.53
N CYS A 658 -32.92 -4.03 29.04
CA CYS A 658 -33.27 -4.04 27.63
C CYS A 658 -34.74 -4.44 27.46
N GLY A 659 -35.32 -4.05 26.34
CA GLY A 659 -36.72 -4.34 26.01
C GLY A 659 -37.14 -3.74 24.68
N GLU A 660 -38.41 -3.87 24.34
CA GLU A 660 -39.04 -3.17 23.22
C GLU A 660 -39.44 -1.75 23.66
N VAL A 661 -39.28 -0.77 22.76
CA VAL A 661 -39.57 0.66 23.00
C VAL A 661 -41.05 0.97 22.79
#